data_AF-A0A5C1ECV6-F1
#
_entry.id   AF-A0A5C1ECV6-F1
#
_cell.length_a   1.000
_cell.length_b   1.000
_cell.length_c   1.000
_cell.angle_alpha   90.00
_cell.angle_beta   90.00
_cell.angle_gamma   90.00
#
_symmetry.space_group_name_H-M   'P 1'
#
loop_
_entity.id
_entity.type
_entity.pdbx_description
1 polymer ?
#
loop_
_entity_poly.entity_id
_entity_poly.type
_entity_poly.pdbx_seq_one_letter_code
_entity_poly.pdbx_strand_id
1 'polypeptide(L)'
;MFARLCRRFSRTLAGGLLGTVLAGAMVLLPGAVGTVRADSYEAALPPELHTSPRMCDYVPCREVMPGADSFSERRGQPPFVEAYKTEGGEKKLVGYVMLSTDIVDIPAYSGKPVVTLIGMDTAGRFAGVKILKHSEPILLLGIPESALIKFNEQYLGKFVGDQIEIGKARPEESIIGLDAITGATVTVIAQNQVMMVSGGEVAKQVGILKPQVRPPATFIDTGETLTWDQLVAEGSIARLTVKPQDVGLVSDGRPYVDLWFGLLNVPTVGRSILGKDGYERLMSGLHPGEQALFVIKSDGIESFKGSGFVRGGLYDRVQVRQERDTYTFRDLDYLNLYGVSAAGAPSYTESAIFIVRGKTFSAAYPWQFVFLANKLDKSTGAKTFANFDREVWLPARYLEGGRPVVKKPDAPWLKMWKDRAWQIAGFVVLLIAVATVYARRDALVRRASRKNKWPVNAFKYTGWVVSIGFVGFYAMAQPSITQVLTWFHSLLFQWKWELFLSDPFIFIFWVFIIVTVFLWGRGLFCGWLCPFGSLSELLYKVGERIGLKRFQRQLPKALHDKLKWLKYAIFLGLLAVSFFSMPLAEKLAEVEPFKTTFLVGLFNRSWPYTLFAAGLLGLSIFVERPFCKYLCPLGASLAMPTTFRWFGLKRKQECTSCNACAHGCGSQAIDKDGRIDQRECLLCLDCMVLYHDDHACPPLVQERKRRTKAGQPLTPIGQDGYFIPIIPVPAAPLKETTHG
;
A
#
# COMPACT_ATOMS: atom_id res chain seq x y z
N MET A 1 -29.07 30.37 -12.75
CA MET A 1 -28.63 29.96 -14.11
C MET A 1 -28.42 28.45 -14.24
N PHE A 2 -27.83 27.78 -13.24
CA PHE A 2 -27.65 26.30 -13.21
C PHE A 2 -28.96 25.47 -13.16
N ALA A 3 -30.00 25.92 -12.45
CA ALA A 3 -31.27 25.20 -12.36
C ALA A 3 -32.08 25.16 -13.68
N ARG A 4 -31.86 26.14 -14.58
CA ARG A 4 -32.51 26.19 -15.91
C ARG A 4 -31.83 25.27 -16.93
N LEU A 5 -30.56 24.91 -16.75
CA LEU A 5 -29.87 23.94 -17.59
C LEU A 5 -30.35 22.49 -17.31
N CYS A 6 -30.61 22.15 -16.05
CA CYS A 6 -31.13 20.82 -15.68
C CYS A 6 -32.52 20.52 -16.27
N ARG A 7 -33.42 21.50 -16.31
CA ARG A 7 -34.76 21.30 -16.91
C ARG A 7 -34.75 21.15 -18.43
N ARG A 8 -33.72 21.68 -19.12
CA ARG A 8 -33.55 21.53 -20.58
C ARG A 8 -32.95 20.16 -20.95
N PHE A 9 -32.17 19.56 -20.06
CA PHE A 9 -31.58 18.23 -20.22
C PHE A 9 -32.60 17.09 -20.08
N SER A 10 -33.67 17.28 -19.28
CA SER A 10 -34.73 16.28 -19.08
C SER A 10 -35.70 16.16 -20.27
N ARG A 11 -35.89 17.21 -21.07
CA ARG A 11 -36.91 17.24 -22.15
C ARG A 11 -36.44 16.72 -23.51
N THR A 12 -35.15 16.41 -23.69
CA THR A 12 -34.58 15.95 -24.98
C THR A 12 -34.28 14.45 -25.02
N LEU A 13 -34.76 13.68 -24.05
CA LEU A 13 -34.60 12.21 -23.96
C LEU A 13 -35.85 11.42 -24.38
N ALA A 14 -36.88 12.08 -24.91
CA ALA A 14 -38.04 11.42 -25.49
C ALA A 14 -37.87 11.29 -27.02
N GLY A 15 -37.24 10.20 -27.47
CA GLY A 15 -37.17 9.87 -28.90
C GLY A 15 -35.93 9.04 -29.26
N GLY A 16 -36.03 7.72 -29.13
CA GLY A 16 -35.01 6.80 -29.63
C GLY A 16 -34.94 5.48 -28.86
N LEU A 17 -35.65 4.48 -29.37
CA LEU A 17 -35.86 3.12 -28.85
C LEU A 17 -34.59 2.22 -28.71
N LEU A 18 -33.38 2.79 -28.60
CA LEU A 18 -32.13 2.03 -28.40
C LEU A 18 -31.44 2.29 -27.06
N GLY A 19 -31.97 3.18 -26.21
CA GLY A 19 -31.40 3.48 -24.88
C GLY A 19 -31.79 2.50 -23.77
N THR A 20 -32.77 1.64 -23.99
CA THR A 20 -33.39 0.81 -22.94
C THR A 20 -32.68 -0.51 -22.65
N VAL A 21 -31.72 -0.94 -23.48
CA VAL A 21 -30.98 -2.20 -23.25
C VAL A 21 -29.73 -2.00 -22.37
N LEU A 22 -29.19 -0.78 -22.27
CA LEU A 22 -28.00 -0.49 -21.45
C LEU A 22 -28.32 0.19 -20.10
N ALA A 23 -29.50 0.78 -19.94
CA ALA A 23 -29.96 1.33 -18.66
C ALA A 23 -30.70 0.29 -17.77
N GLY A 24 -31.17 -0.82 -18.35
CA GLY A 24 -31.91 -1.87 -17.63
C GLY A 24 -31.03 -2.85 -16.84
N ALA A 25 -29.71 -2.82 -17.00
CA ALA A 25 -28.80 -3.76 -16.32
C ALA A 25 -28.26 -3.25 -14.98
N MET A 26 -28.69 -2.07 -14.51
CA MET A 26 -28.08 -1.41 -13.35
C MET A 26 -29.03 -1.14 -12.16
N VAL A 27 -30.28 -1.65 -12.18
CA VAL A 27 -31.30 -1.35 -11.13
C VAL A 27 -32.11 -2.56 -10.63
N LEU A 28 -31.73 -3.81 -10.90
CA LEU A 28 -32.41 -4.96 -10.29
C LEU A 28 -31.41 -5.90 -9.62
N LEU A 29 -31.17 -5.65 -8.33
CA LEU A 29 -30.90 -6.66 -7.29
C LEU A 29 -30.82 -5.94 -5.92
N PRO A 30 -31.93 -5.92 -5.16
CA PRO A 30 -31.81 -6.21 -3.74
C PRO A 30 -32.88 -7.24 -3.34
N GLY A 31 -32.45 -8.38 -2.80
CA GLY A 31 -33.39 -9.34 -2.22
C GLY A 31 -33.03 -10.80 -2.44
N ALA A 32 -31.87 -11.22 -1.93
CA ALA A 32 -31.64 -12.61 -1.54
C ALA A 32 -30.46 -12.63 -0.56
N VAL A 33 -30.69 -12.14 0.65
CA VAL A 33 -29.82 -12.42 1.79
C VAL A 33 -30.12 -13.86 2.19
N GLY A 34 -29.42 -14.80 1.56
CA GLY A 34 -29.21 -16.11 2.18
C GLY A 34 -28.39 -15.90 3.44
N THR A 35 -28.69 -16.65 4.49
CA THR A 35 -27.93 -16.72 5.75
C THR A 35 -26.51 -17.22 5.47
N VAL A 36 -25.62 -16.29 5.11
CA VAL A 36 -24.18 -16.52 4.99
C VAL A 36 -23.60 -16.49 6.41
N ARG A 37 -22.80 -17.51 6.77
CA ARG A 37 -21.92 -17.49 7.95
C ARG A 37 -21.29 -16.11 8.08
N ALA A 38 -21.33 -15.49 9.25
CA ALA A 38 -20.77 -14.17 9.47
C ALA A 38 -19.35 -14.07 8.90
N ASP A 39 -19.22 -13.31 7.80
CA ASP A 39 -17.99 -13.02 7.09
C ASP A 39 -17.16 -12.10 8.01
N SER A 40 -15.90 -12.45 8.35
CA SER A 40 -15.11 -11.59 9.26
C SER A 40 -14.61 -10.31 8.58
N TYR A 41 -14.88 -10.14 7.29
CA TYR A 41 -14.59 -8.92 6.57
C TYR A 41 -15.43 -7.73 7.05
N GLU A 42 -14.75 -6.68 7.52
CA GLU A 42 -15.34 -5.47 8.10
C GLU A 42 -16.46 -5.77 9.10
N ALA A 43 -16.35 -6.91 9.80
CA ALA A 43 -17.30 -7.29 10.83
C ALA A 43 -17.42 -6.16 11.87
N ALA A 44 -18.66 -5.84 12.24
CA ALA A 44 -18.92 -4.89 13.30
C ALA A 44 -18.53 -5.55 14.63
N LEU A 45 -17.43 -5.10 15.22
CA LEU A 45 -17.01 -5.54 16.54
C LEU A 45 -17.80 -4.77 17.61
N PRO A 46 -18.15 -5.40 18.74
CA PRO A 46 -18.75 -4.71 19.86
C PRO A 46 -17.85 -3.55 20.32
N PRO A 47 -18.39 -2.33 20.53
CA PRO A 47 -17.59 -1.19 20.98
C PRO A 47 -16.92 -1.43 22.35
N GLU A 48 -17.49 -2.31 23.17
CA GLU A 48 -16.97 -2.70 24.48
C GLU A 48 -15.78 -3.67 24.40
N LEU A 49 -15.46 -4.23 23.24
CA LEU A 49 -14.44 -5.28 23.11
C LEU A 49 -13.05 -4.82 23.61
N HIS A 50 -12.69 -3.56 23.31
CA HIS A 50 -11.39 -2.99 23.67
C HIS A 50 -11.35 -2.36 25.07
N THR A 51 -12.50 -2.17 25.71
CA THR A 51 -12.61 -1.43 26.98
C THR A 51 -13.11 -2.29 28.14
N SER A 52 -13.85 -3.36 27.87
CA SER A 52 -14.42 -4.21 28.90
C SER A 52 -13.33 -5.03 29.61
N PRO A 53 -13.33 -5.07 30.96
CA PRO A 53 -12.53 -6.01 31.73
C PRO A 53 -12.81 -7.47 31.38
N ARG A 54 -14.03 -7.80 30.94
CA ARG A 54 -14.46 -9.16 30.59
C ARG A 54 -14.54 -9.36 29.07
N MET A 55 -13.37 -9.39 28.42
CA MET A 55 -13.25 -9.56 26.96
C MET A 55 -14.05 -10.76 26.42
N CYS A 56 -13.97 -11.91 27.09
CA CYS A 56 -14.56 -13.16 26.62
C CYS A 56 -16.09 -13.24 26.67
N ASP A 57 -16.75 -12.21 27.21
CA ASP A 57 -18.21 -12.09 27.11
C ASP A 57 -18.64 -11.53 25.74
N TYR A 58 -17.73 -10.86 25.02
CA TYR A 58 -17.99 -10.19 23.73
C TYR A 58 -17.39 -10.92 22.52
N VAL A 59 -16.45 -11.84 22.76
CA VAL A 59 -15.77 -12.62 21.70
C VAL A 59 -15.69 -14.10 22.09
N PRO A 60 -15.70 -15.02 21.11
CA PRO A 60 -15.78 -16.46 21.38
C PRO A 60 -14.44 -17.06 21.82
N CYS A 61 -14.01 -16.76 23.06
CA CYS A 61 -12.76 -17.29 23.63
C CYS A 61 -12.71 -18.82 23.70
N ARG A 62 -13.85 -19.50 23.84
CA ARG A 62 -13.93 -20.97 23.82
C ARG A 62 -13.51 -21.58 22.48
N GLU A 63 -13.62 -20.85 21.37
CA GLU A 63 -13.19 -21.38 20.06
C GLU A 63 -11.67 -21.40 19.91
N VAL A 64 -10.96 -20.48 20.57
CA VAL A 64 -9.49 -20.46 20.57
C VAL A 64 -8.88 -21.23 21.75
N MET A 65 -9.68 -21.53 22.77
CA MET A 65 -9.32 -22.36 23.92
C MET A 65 -10.44 -23.38 24.22
N PRO A 66 -10.60 -24.43 23.39
CA PRO A 66 -11.69 -25.39 23.53
C PRO A 66 -11.64 -26.21 24.83
N GLY A 67 -10.47 -26.31 25.47
CA GLY A 67 -10.30 -27.00 26.75
C GLY A 67 -10.78 -26.20 27.97
N ALA A 68 -11.21 -24.96 27.81
CA ALA A 68 -11.59 -24.08 28.91
C ALA A 68 -13.12 -23.95 29.08
N ASP A 69 -13.58 -23.93 30.33
CA ASP A 69 -14.99 -23.69 30.69
C ASP A 69 -15.24 -22.27 31.23
N SER A 70 -14.20 -21.60 31.74
CA SER A 70 -14.28 -20.28 32.35
C SER A 70 -13.04 -19.43 32.03
N PHE A 71 -13.21 -18.10 32.06
CA PHE A 71 -12.18 -17.12 31.69
C PHE A 71 -12.08 -16.02 32.75
N SER A 72 -10.89 -15.49 32.98
CA SER A 72 -10.68 -14.34 33.88
C SER A 72 -11.09 -13.02 33.25
N GLU A 73 -11.09 -11.96 34.06
CA GLU A 73 -10.95 -10.60 33.55
C GLU A 73 -9.57 -10.40 32.93
N ARG A 74 -9.43 -9.35 32.11
CA ARG A 74 -8.16 -8.92 31.51
C ARG A 74 -7.14 -8.68 32.61
N ARG A 75 -5.95 -9.23 32.42
CA ARG A 75 -4.80 -9.16 33.31
C ARG A 75 -3.56 -8.78 32.52
N GLY A 76 -2.56 -8.29 33.23
CA GLY A 76 -1.27 -7.95 32.65
C GLY A 76 -1.30 -6.69 31.79
N GLN A 77 -0.10 -6.28 31.39
CA GLN A 77 0.15 -5.27 30.35
C GLN A 77 1.28 -5.76 29.45
N PRO A 78 1.04 -6.01 28.15
CA PRO A 78 -0.25 -5.84 27.45
C PRO A 78 -1.33 -6.85 27.92
N PRO A 79 -2.64 -6.55 27.74
CA PRO A 79 -3.72 -7.31 28.35
C PRO A 79 -3.89 -8.72 27.77
N PHE A 80 -4.08 -9.72 28.65
CA PHE A 80 -4.46 -11.08 28.30
C PHE A 80 -5.53 -11.63 29.27
N VAL A 81 -6.12 -12.77 28.94
CA VAL A 81 -7.14 -13.45 29.76
C VAL A 81 -6.66 -14.87 30.07
N GLU A 82 -6.78 -15.30 31.32
CA GLU A 82 -6.49 -16.66 31.74
C GLU A 82 -7.70 -17.56 31.47
N ALA A 83 -7.44 -18.73 30.89
CA ALA A 83 -8.45 -19.73 30.55
C ALA A 83 -8.35 -20.90 31.55
N TYR A 84 -9.47 -21.26 32.16
CA TYR A 84 -9.55 -22.28 33.20
C TYR A 84 -10.46 -23.43 32.78
N LYS A 85 -10.18 -24.61 33.31
CA LYS A 85 -11.04 -25.80 33.25
C LYS A 85 -11.34 -26.27 34.66
N THR A 86 -12.61 -26.52 34.97
CA THR A 86 -13.03 -27.06 36.25
C THR A 86 -12.85 -28.58 36.23
N GLU A 87 -11.92 -29.10 37.01
CA GLU A 87 -11.72 -30.54 37.23
C GLU A 87 -11.88 -30.81 38.73
N GLY A 88 -12.84 -31.65 39.12
CA GLY A 88 -13.06 -31.99 40.53
C GLY A 88 -13.50 -30.83 41.45
N GLY A 89 -14.03 -29.74 40.88
CA GLY A 89 -14.42 -28.54 41.64
C GLY A 89 -13.31 -27.49 41.78
N GLU A 90 -12.08 -27.80 41.37
CA GLU A 90 -10.96 -26.85 41.33
C GLU A 90 -10.75 -26.29 39.92
N LYS A 91 -10.42 -25.00 39.85
CA LYS A 91 -10.11 -24.32 38.58
C LYS A 91 -8.64 -24.53 38.22
N LYS A 92 -8.40 -25.35 37.20
CA LYS A 92 -7.07 -25.57 36.65
C LYS A 92 -6.81 -24.65 35.47
N LEU A 93 -5.69 -23.93 35.50
CA LEU A 93 -5.26 -23.08 34.38
C LEU A 93 -4.89 -23.96 33.18
N VAL A 94 -5.52 -23.72 32.03
CA VAL A 94 -5.28 -24.47 30.79
C VAL A 94 -4.60 -23.65 29.70
N GLY A 95 -4.60 -22.32 29.83
CA GLY A 95 -3.85 -21.44 28.94
C GLY A 95 -4.26 -19.98 29.03
N TYR A 96 -3.97 -19.24 27.98
CA TYR A 96 -4.11 -17.80 27.89
C TYR A 96 -4.77 -17.42 26.56
N VAL A 97 -5.65 -16.42 26.60
CA VAL A 97 -6.31 -15.83 25.43
C VAL A 97 -5.94 -14.36 25.34
N MET A 98 -5.62 -13.90 24.14
CA MET A 98 -5.23 -12.53 23.88
C MET A 98 -5.85 -12.01 22.59
N LEU A 99 -6.12 -10.71 22.55
CA LEU A 99 -6.60 -10.00 21.38
C LEU A 99 -5.45 -9.22 20.77
N SER A 100 -5.19 -9.41 19.48
CA SER A 100 -4.01 -8.85 18.81
C SER A 100 -3.88 -7.34 18.98
N THR A 101 -4.97 -6.60 18.79
CA THR A 101 -5.01 -5.13 18.83
C THR A 101 -4.73 -4.53 20.20
N ASP A 102 -4.84 -5.33 21.27
CA ASP A 102 -4.50 -4.85 22.62
C ASP A 102 -2.99 -4.95 22.89
N ILE A 103 -2.26 -5.65 22.02
CA ILE A 103 -0.82 -5.87 22.11
C ILE A 103 -0.09 -5.09 20.99
N VAL A 104 -0.55 -5.21 19.74
CA VAL A 104 0.06 -4.61 18.56
C VAL A 104 -0.98 -4.15 17.54
N ASP A 105 -0.70 -3.03 16.88
CA ASP A 105 -1.49 -2.48 15.77
C ASP A 105 -0.67 -2.53 14.47
N ILE A 106 -0.38 -3.75 13.99
CA ILE A 106 0.40 -3.95 12.76
C ILE A 106 -0.56 -3.86 11.56
N PRO A 107 -0.40 -2.86 10.67
CA PRO A 107 -1.25 -2.74 9.50
C PRO A 107 -0.93 -3.84 8.47
N ALA A 108 -1.99 -4.41 7.89
CA ALA A 108 -1.89 -5.35 6.77
C ALA A 108 -2.06 -4.62 5.42
N TYR A 109 -2.37 -5.33 4.32
CA TYR A 109 -2.40 -4.74 2.97
C TYR A 109 -3.43 -3.60 2.84
N SER A 110 -4.53 -3.68 3.61
CA SER A 110 -5.54 -2.60 3.68
C SER A 110 -5.06 -1.32 4.38
N GLY A 111 -3.89 -1.34 5.01
CA GLY A 111 -3.44 -0.28 5.92
C GLY A 111 -4.14 -0.30 7.28
N LYS A 112 -5.02 -1.27 7.54
CA LYS A 112 -5.67 -1.53 8.84
C LYS A 112 -5.17 -2.86 9.44
N PRO A 113 -5.22 -3.04 10.77
CA PRO A 113 -4.83 -4.28 11.41
C PRO A 113 -5.82 -5.43 11.14
N VAL A 114 -5.32 -6.66 11.21
CA VAL A 114 -6.15 -7.87 11.27
C VAL A 114 -6.44 -8.20 12.74
N VAL A 115 -7.68 -7.99 13.16
CA VAL A 115 -8.12 -8.23 14.54
C VAL A 115 -8.26 -9.73 14.74
N THR A 116 -7.34 -10.29 15.52
CA THR A 116 -7.20 -11.74 15.72
C THR A 116 -7.27 -12.06 17.20
N LEU A 117 -8.12 -13.01 17.55
CA LEU A 117 -8.17 -13.66 18.85
C LEU A 117 -7.23 -14.86 18.82
N ILE A 118 -6.32 -14.93 19.80
CA ILE A 118 -5.23 -15.91 19.84
C ILE A 118 -5.32 -16.65 21.18
N GLY A 119 -5.34 -17.97 21.12
CA GLY A 119 -5.25 -18.87 22.27
C GLY A 119 -3.89 -19.54 22.33
N MET A 120 -3.32 -19.64 23.52
CA MET A 120 -2.02 -20.24 23.78
C MET A 120 -2.10 -21.12 25.03
N ASP A 121 -1.52 -22.33 24.98
CA ASP A 121 -1.48 -23.22 26.15
C ASP A 121 -0.43 -22.78 27.19
N THR A 122 -0.40 -23.46 28.34
CA THR A 122 0.57 -23.18 29.42
C THR A 122 2.01 -23.54 29.05
N ALA A 123 2.23 -24.28 27.95
CA ALA A 123 3.56 -24.58 27.43
C ALA A 123 4.04 -23.56 26.37
N GLY A 124 3.22 -22.56 26.03
CA GLY A 124 3.54 -21.53 25.04
C GLY A 124 3.31 -21.95 23.60
N ARG A 125 2.48 -22.97 23.36
CA ARG A 125 2.08 -23.38 22.02
C ARG A 125 0.75 -22.77 21.65
N PHE A 126 0.59 -22.37 20.39
CA PHE A 126 -0.70 -21.84 19.92
C PHE A 126 -1.77 -22.94 19.97
N ALA A 127 -2.84 -22.70 20.72
CA ALA A 127 -3.94 -23.63 20.93
C ALA A 127 -5.14 -23.36 20.01
N GLY A 128 -5.29 -22.12 19.55
CA GLY A 128 -6.37 -21.72 18.66
C GLY A 128 -6.19 -20.32 18.13
N VAL A 129 -6.72 -20.04 16.94
CA VAL A 129 -6.63 -18.72 16.30
C VAL A 129 -7.94 -18.42 15.60
N LYS A 130 -8.51 -17.25 15.84
CA LYS A 130 -9.75 -16.80 15.18
C LYS A 130 -9.65 -15.35 14.76
N ILE A 131 -9.92 -15.09 13.49
CA ILE A 131 -10.01 -13.72 12.98
C ILE A 131 -11.40 -13.20 13.32
N LEU A 132 -11.44 -12.06 14.02
CA LEU A 132 -12.68 -11.41 14.42
C LEU A 132 -13.08 -10.34 13.41
N LYS A 133 -12.09 -9.61 12.88
CA LYS A 133 -12.29 -8.58 11.86
C LYS A 133 -11.05 -8.44 10.99
N HIS A 134 -11.23 -8.36 9.68
CA HIS A 134 -10.19 -7.86 8.79
C HIS A 134 -10.76 -6.91 7.74
N SER A 135 -9.91 -6.04 7.20
CA SER A 135 -10.27 -5.13 6.11
C SER A 135 -9.54 -5.46 4.81
N GLU A 136 -8.93 -6.64 4.73
CA GLU A 136 -8.07 -7.07 3.62
C GLU A 136 -8.87 -7.24 2.32
N PRO A 137 -8.76 -6.30 1.35
CA PRO A 137 -9.53 -6.35 0.12
C PRO A 137 -9.08 -7.53 -0.73
N ILE A 138 -7.83 -8.02 -0.57
CA ILE A 138 -7.31 -9.16 -1.31
C ILE A 138 -8.16 -10.42 -1.07
N LEU A 139 -8.56 -10.68 0.19
CA LEU A 139 -9.33 -11.85 0.62
C LEU A 139 -10.78 -11.78 0.12
N LEU A 140 -11.43 -10.63 0.30
CA LEU A 140 -12.80 -10.48 -0.15
C LEU A 140 -12.97 -10.59 -1.67
N LEU A 141 -11.92 -10.28 -2.42
CA LEU A 141 -12.03 -10.17 -3.87
C LEU A 141 -11.21 -11.20 -4.64
N GLY A 142 -10.67 -12.26 -4.04
CA GLY A 142 -9.92 -13.27 -4.81
C GLY A 142 -9.39 -14.52 -4.15
N ILE A 143 -9.25 -14.51 -2.83
CA ILE A 143 -8.76 -15.66 -2.07
C ILE A 143 -9.83 -15.92 -1.02
N PRO A 144 -10.48 -17.09 -0.99
CA PRO A 144 -11.54 -17.31 -0.02
C PRO A 144 -11.01 -17.08 1.40
N GLU A 145 -11.83 -16.50 2.28
CA GLU A 145 -11.46 -16.27 3.68
C GLU A 145 -10.94 -17.54 4.36
N SER A 146 -11.44 -18.71 3.94
CA SER A 146 -10.95 -20.01 4.37
C SER A 146 -9.46 -20.25 4.12
N ALA A 147 -8.83 -19.57 3.17
CA ALA A 147 -7.38 -19.63 2.98
C ALA A 147 -6.63 -18.90 4.11
N LEU A 148 -7.17 -17.79 4.63
CA LEU A 148 -6.60 -17.12 5.80
C LEU A 148 -6.83 -17.93 7.07
N ILE A 149 -7.97 -18.60 7.19
CA ILE A 149 -8.23 -19.57 8.26
C ILE A 149 -7.21 -20.72 8.19
N LYS A 150 -7.05 -21.37 7.03
CA LYS A 150 -6.06 -22.45 6.82
C LYS A 150 -4.63 -21.99 7.07
N PHE A 151 -4.31 -20.74 6.74
CA PHE A 151 -3.02 -20.17 7.06
C PHE A 151 -2.79 -20.08 8.58
N ASN A 152 -3.77 -19.57 9.33
CA ASN A 152 -3.71 -19.49 10.78
C ASN A 152 -3.71 -20.86 11.47
N GLU A 153 -4.37 -21.86 10.89
CA GLU A 153 -4.33 -23.25 11.38
C GLU A 153 -2.91 -23.83 11.37
N GLN A 154 -2.02 -23.34 10.51
CA GLN A 154 -0.62 -23.79 10.50
C GLN A 154 0.15 -23.40 11.79
N TYR A 155 -0.32 -22.44 12.58
CA TYR A 155 0.33 -22.08 13.85
C TYR A 155 0.02 -23.06 14.97
N LEU A 156 -1.08 -23.81 14.87
CA LEU A 156 -1.55 -24.67 15.94
C LEU A 156 -0.48 -25.70 16.35
N GLY A 157 -0.20 -25.77 17.65
CA GLY A 157 0.82 -26.64 18.24
C GLY A 157 2.26 -26.14 18.12
N LYS A 158 2.55 -25.09 17.34
CA LYS A 158 3.90 -24.49 17.25
C LYS A 158 4.21 -23.65 18.48
N PHE A 159 5.47 -23.66 18.90
CA PHE A 159 5.90 -22.91 20.08
C PHE A 159 6.17 -21.45 19.71
N VAL A 160 5.71 -20.54 20.56
CA VAL A 160 5.81 -19.09 20.34
C VAL A 160 7.24 -18.55 20.34
N GLY A 161 8.18 -19.29 20.92
CA GLY A 161 9.62 -18.97 20.88
C GLY A 161 10.33 -19.45 19.61
N ASP A 162 9.68 -20.26 18.77
CA ASP A 162 10.28 -20.73 17.53
C ASP A 162 10.48 -19.59 16.52
N GLN A 163 11.49 -19.69 15.67
CA GLN A 163 11.62 -18.77 14.54
C GLN A 163 10.71 -19.23 13.40
N ILE A 164 9.53 -18.59 13.33
CA ILE A 164 8.52 -18.88 12.30
C ILE A 164 8.59 -17.81 11.20
N GLU A 165 8.84 -18.25 9.97
CA GLU A 165 8.90 -17.40 8.78
C GLU A 165 7.92 -17.85 7.68
N ILE A 166 7.51 -16.91 6.85
CA ILE A 166 6.66 -17.18 5.69
C ILE A 166 7.52 -17.57 4.50
N GLY A 167 7.28 -18.75 3.93
CA GLY A 167 8.05 -19.31 2.83
C GLY A 167 8.70 -20.64 3.17
N LYS A 168 9.76 -21.00 2.44
CA LYS A 168 10.42 -22.30 2.59
C LYS A 168 11.06 -22.42 3.97
N ALA A 169 10.83 -23.55 4.64
CA ALA A 169 11.53 -23.91 5.86
C ALA A 169 13.04 -24.01 5.60
N ARG A 170 13.84 -23.55 6.56
CA ARG A 170 15.30 -23.69 6.57
C ARG A 170 15.68 -24.45 7.83
N PRO A 171 15.62 -25.81 7.81
CA PRO A 171 15.86 -26.63 8.99
C PRO A 171 17.26 -26.42 9.57
N GLU A 172 18.23 -26.15 8.69
CA GLU A 172 19.63 -25.87 9.05
C GLU A 172 19.84 -24.53 9.78
N GLU A 173 18.87 -23.60 9.73
CA GLU A 173 18.86 -22.37 10.52
C GLU A 173 17.85 -22.42 11.68
N SER A 174 17.23 -23.59 11.95
CA SER A 174 16.13 -23.75 12.92
C SER A 174 14.91 -22.85 12.62
N ILE A 175 14.68 -22.51 11.34
CA ILE A 175 13.55 -21.69 10.90
C ILE A 175 12.42 -22.57 10.40
N ILE A 176 11.26 -22.46 11.05
CA ILE A 176 10.02 -23.10 10.65
C ILE A 176 9.37 -22.27 9.54
N GLY A 177 9.22 -22.85 8.36
CA GLY A 177 8.49 -22.23 7.24
C GLY A 177 6.99 -22.46 7.33
N LEU A 178 6.20 -21.43 7.03
CA LEU A 178 4.75 -21.52 6.80
C LEU A 178 4.43 -21.26 5.33
N ASP A 179 3.41 -21.95 4.82
CA ASP A 179 2.95 -21.77 3.45
C ASP A 179 2.33 -20.37 3.27
N ALA A 180 2.86 -19.61 2.33
CA ALA A 180 2.33 -18.30 1.98
C ALA A 180 1.02 -18.42 1.20
N ILE A 181 0.14 -17.44 1.35
CA ILE A 181 -1.03 -17.29 0.47
C ILE A 181 -0.59 -16.56 -0.81
N THR A 182 -0.77 -17.22 -1.95
CA THR A 182 -0.48 -16.64 -3.27
C THR A 182 -1.33 -15.39 -3.49
N GLY A 183 -0.71 -14.26 -3.81
CA GLY A 183 -1.39 -12.98 -4.02
C GLY A 183 -1.71 -12.18 -2.74
N ALA A 184 -1.59 -12.77 -1.54
CA ALA A 184 -1.81 -12.09 -0.25
C ALA A 184 -0.56 -12.10 0.65
N THR A 185 0.63 -11.99 0.04
CA THR A 185 1.92 -12.10 0.75
C THR A 185 2.07 -11.05 1.86
N VAL A 186 1.67 -9.80 1.63
CA VAL A 186 1.74 -8.73 2.64
C VAL A 186 0.86 -9.05 3.85
N THR A 187 -0.37 -9.50 3.59
CA THR A 187 -1.34 -9.88 4.63
C THR A 187 -0.81 -11.01 5.52
N VAL A 188 -0.26 -12.08 4.93
CA VAL A 188 0.23 -13.22 5.71
C VAL A 188 1.50 -12.91 6.49
N ILE A 189 2.36 -12.01 5.99
CA ILE A 189 3.54 -11.55 6.72
C ILE A 189 3.11 -10.69 7.92
N ALA A 190 2.19 -9.76 7.72
CA ALA A 190 1.64 -8.95 8.80
C ALA A 190 0.96 -9.84 9.85
N GLN A 191 0.18 -10.83 9.41
CA GLN A 191 -0.46 -11.80 10.30
C GLN A 191 0.55 -12.64 11.08
N ASN A 192 1.64 -13.10 10.47
CA ASN A 192 2.73 -13.78 11.19
C ASN A 192 3.32 -12.91 12.27
N GLN A 193 3.59 -11.65 11.96
CA GLN A 193 4.14 -10.72 12.93
C GLN A 193 3.16 -10.47 14.08
N VAL A 194 1.85 -10.33 13.80
CA VAL A 194 0.80 -10.25 14.82
C VAL A 194 0.84 -11.49 15.72
N MET A 195 0.81 -12.68 15.15
CA MET A 195 0.83 -13.94 15.91
C MET A 195 2.06 -14.06 16.81
N MET A 196 3.25 -13.82 16.24
CA MET A 196 4.52 -14.01 16.95
C MET A 196 4.77 -12.92 17.99
N VAL A 197 4.42 -11.67 17.72
CA VAL A 197 4.58 -10.59 18.70
C VAL A 197 3.54 -10.71 19.80
N SER A 198 2.25 -10.89 19.48
CA SER A 198 1.20 -11.04 20.50
C SER A 198 1.44 -12.23 21.41
N GLY A 199 1.71 -13.41 20.83
CA GLY A 199 2.04 -14.59 21.62
C GLY A 199 3.30 -14.39 22.45
N GLY A 200 4.34 -13.80 21.85
CA GLY A 200 5.64 -13.60 22.51
C GLY A 200 5.57 -12.69 23.74
N GLU A 201 4.81 -11.60 23.66
CA GLU A 201 4.63 -10.67 24.79
C GLU A 201 3.88 -11.34 25.96
N VAL A 202 2.79 -12.05 25.67
CA VAL A 202 2.03 -12.76 26.71
C VAL A 202 2.86 -13.90 27.32
N ALA A 203 3.55 -14.68 26.49
CA ALA A 203 4.38 -15.80 26.94
C ALA A 203 5.51 -15.37 27.88
N LYS A 204 6.00 -14.13 27.74
CA LYS A 204 6.98 -13.57 28.68
C LYS A 204 6.35 -13.15 29.99
N GLN A 205 5.21 -12.48 29.93
CA GLN A 205 4.52 -11.99 31.12
C GLN A 205 4.11 -13.14 32.05
N VAL A 206 3.74 -14.28 31.48
CA VAL A 206 3.36 -15.49 32.22
C VAL A 206 4.56 -16.42 32.50
N GLY A 207 5.78 -16.03 32.12
CA GLY A 207 7.02 -16.73 32.47
C GLY A 207 7.39 -17.94 31.61
N ILE A 208 6.71 -18.18 30.48
CA ILE A 208 7.04 -19.27 29.55
C ILE A 208 8.31 -18.96 28.76
N LEU A 209 8.39 -17.76 28.19
CA LEU A 209 9.61 -17.28 27.54
C LEU A 209 10.51 -16.63 28.58
N LYS A 210 11.68 -17.25 28.81
CA LYS A 210 12.68 -16.66 29.71
C LYS A 210 13.23 -15.37 29.08
N PRO A 211 13.26 -14.25 29.83
CA PRO A 211 13.91 -13.04 29.38
C PRO A 211 15.37 -13.29 29.01
N GLN A 212 15.82 -12.71 27.90
CA GLN A 212 17.23 -12.79 27.51
C GLN A 212 18.05 -11.94 28.48
N VAL A 213 18.96 -12.57 29.22
CA VAL A 213 19.88 -11.84 30.10
C VAL A 213 20.93 -11.15 29.23
N ARG A 214 20.87 -9.83 29.16
CA ARG A 214 21.81 -9.00 28.41
C ARG A 214 23.01 -8.66 29.31
N PRO A 215 24.23 -8.56 28.76
CA PRO A 215 25.37 -8.04 29.51
C PRO A 215 25.03 -6.65 30.09
N PRO A 216 25.34 -6.38 31.37
CA PRO A 216 25.11 -5.06 31.96
C PRO A 216 25.99 -4.01 31.26
N ALA A 217 25.52 -2.76 31.26
CA ALA A 217 26.32 -1.65 30.74
C ALA A 217 27.43 -1.29 31.73
N THR A 218 28.66 -1.14 31.23
CA THR A 218 29.75 -0.51 31.98
C THR A 218 29.91 0.93 31.49
N PHE A 219 29.75 1.89 32.41
CA PHE A 219 29.77 3.31 32.07
C PHE A 219 31.16 3.90 32.21
N ILE A 220 31.54 4.76 31.26
CA ILE A 220 32.75 5.58 31.34
C ILE A 220 32.38 6.92 31.95
N ASP A 221 33.13 7.34 32.97
CA ASP A 221 33.05 8.70 33.52
C ASP A 221 33.97 9.62 32.71
N THR A 222 33.40 10.57 31.99
CA THR A 222 34.19 11.57 31.23
C THR A 222 34.68 12.72 32.12
N GLY A 223 34.19 12.85 33.35
CA GLY A 223 34.50 13.95 34.26
C GLY A 223 33.87 15.30 33.87
N GLU A 224 33.10 15.35 32.78
CA GLU A 224 32.47 16.55 32.28
C GLU A 224 31.14 16.86 32.98
N THR A 225 30.74 18.13 32.97
CA THR A 225 29.38 18.57 33.32
C THR A 225 28.82 19.34 32.15
N LEU A 226 27.72 18.86 31.59
CA LEU A 226 27.16 19.35 30.33
C LEU A 226 25.91 20.19 30.58
N THR A 227 25.66 21.14 29.67
CA THR A 227 24.40 21.90 29.67
C THR A 227 23.25 21.05 29.14
N TRP A 228 22.02 21.48 29.40
CA TRP A 228 20.83 20.77 28.91
C TRP A 228 20.84 20.59 27.39
N ASP A 229 21.16 21.66 26.66
CA ASP A 229 21.20 21.63 25.19
C ASP A 229 22.27 20.67 24.65
N GLN A 230 23.42 20.56 25.31
CA GLN A 230 24.46 19.60 24.95
C GLN A 230 23.99 18.16 25.15
N LEU A 231 23.34 17.87 26.29
CA LEU A 231 22.77 16.56 26.60
C LEU A 231 21.65 16.14 25.63
N VAL A 232 20.86 17.11 25.16
CA VAL A 232 19.84 16.88 24.12
C VAL A 232 20.49 16.66 22.76
N ALA A 233 21.47 17.47 22.38
CA ALA A 233 22.14 17.40 21.07
C ALA A 233 22.88 16.07 20.87
N GLU A 234 23.50 15.53 21.92
CA GLU A 234 24.17 14.23 21.86
C GLU A 234 23.22 13.03 21.99
N GLY A 235 21.96 13.25 22.40
CA GLY A 235 20.95 12.21 22.55
C GLY A 235 20.93 11.49 23.91
N SER A 236 21.56 12.05 24.94
CA SER A 236 21.48 11.55 26.33
C SER A 236 20.13 11.84 26.98
N ILE A 237 19.48 12.94 26.55
CA ILE A 237 18.13 13.31 26.93
C ILE A 237 17.25 13.26 25.70
N ALA A 238 16.11 12.58 25.81
CA ALA A 238 15.11 12.51 24.76
C ALA A 238 13.85 13.29 25.15
N ARG A 239 13.11 13.74 24.13
CA ARG A 239 11.83 14.42 24.25
C ARG A 239 10.73 13.58 23.60
N LEU A 240 9.59 13.44 24.28
CA LEU A 240 8.36 12.85 23.76
C LEU A 240 7.22 13.86 23.92
N THR A 241 6.69 14.34 22.79
CA THR A 241 5.56 15.27 22.76
C THR A 241 4.37 14.58 22.12
N VAL A 242 3.24 14.50 22.85
CA VAL A 242 1.96 13.99 22.34
C VAL A 242 1.04 15.17 22.09
N LYS A 243 0.43 15.24 20.90
CA LYS A 243 -0.50 16.34 20.57
C LYS A 243 -1.94 15.95 20.91
N PRO A 244 -2.83 16.92 21.22
CA PRO A 244 -4.24 16.62 21.49
C PRO A 244 -4.93 15.86 20.35
N GLN A 245 -4.56 16.14 19.09
CA GLN A 245 -5.13 15.47 17.92
C GLN A 245 -4.80 13.97 17.88
N ASP A 246 -3.64 13.56 18.39
CA ASP A 246 -3.19 12.17 18.37
C ASP A 246 -4.04 11.28 19.29
N VAL A 247 -4.63 11.88 20.32
CA VAL A 247 -5.54 11.23 21.29
C VAL A 247 -7.02 11.55 21.01
N GLY A 248 -7.33 12.16 19.88
CA GLY A 248 -8.72 12.44 19.46
C GLY A 248 -9.35 13.71 20.04
N LEU A 249 -8.57 14.54 20.75
CA LEU A 249 -9.00 15.82 21.32
C LEU A 249 -8.84 16.99 20.33
N VAL A 250 -9.55 18.09 20.59
CA VAL A 250 -9.41 19.34 19.85
C VAL A 250 -8.18 20.09 20.36
N SER A 251 -7.43 20.69 19.44
CA SER A 251 -6.23 21.47 19.77
C SER A 251 -6.62 22.79 20.42
N ASP A 252 -6.10 23.07 21.61
CA ASP A 252 -6.15 24.39 22.26
C ASP A 252 -4.83 25.18 22.07
N GLY A 253 -3.86 24.61 21.35
CA GLY A 253 -2.53 25.18 21.13
C GLY A 253 -1.47 24.65 22.11
N ARG A 254 -1.86 23.89 23.13
CA ARG A 254 -0.94 23.21 24.05
C ARG A 254 -0.80 21.71 23.69
N PRO A 255 0.33 21.08 24.01
CA PRO A 255 0.47 19.64 23.85
C PRO A 255 -0.44 18.89 24.84
N TYR A 256 -0.76 17.63 24.52
CA TYR A 256 -1.42 16.74 25.48
C TYR A 256 -0.47 16.45 26.65
N VAL A 257 0.78 16.12 26.32
CA VAL A 257 1.90 16.03 27.26
C VAL A 257 3.21 16.30 26.53
N ASP A 258 4.16 16.95 27.20
CA ASP A 258 5.52 17.17 26.72
C ASP A 258 6.53 16.71 27.79
N LEU A 259 7.20 15.58 27.51
CA LEU A 259 8.04 14.86 28.45
C LEU A 259 9.50 14.88 28.01
N TRP A 260 10.40 15.09 28.97
CA TRP A 260 11.83 14.90 28.81
C TRP A 260 12.34 13.84 29.77
N PHE A 261 13.22 12.97 29.30
CA PHE A 261 13.71 11.85 30.09
C PHE A 261 15.08 11.40 29.62
N GLY A 262 15.80 10.74 30.53
CA GLY A 262 17.15 10.24 30.30
C GLY A 262 17.62 9.34 31.44
N LEU A 263 18.70 8.60 31.21
CA LEU A 263 19.32 7.73 32.21
C LEU A 263 20.24 8.51 33.13
N LEU A 264 20.08 8.29 34.44
CA LEU A 264 20.88 8.94 35.48
C LEU A 264 22.12 8.14 35.85
N ASN A 265 22.18 6.83 35.57
CA ASN A 265 23.33 5.99 35.95
C ASN A 265 24.65 6.39 35.28
N VAL A 266 24.58 6.99 34.09
CA VAL A 266 25.76 7.50 33.39
C VAL A 266 26.37 8.63 34.21
N PRO A 267 27.62 8.55 34.70
CA PRO A 267 28.19 9.53 35.63
C PRO A 267 28.08 10.98 35.15
N THR A 268 28.46 11.23 33.89
CA THR A 268 28.40 12.56 33.26
C THR A 268 26.96 13.10 33.22
N VAL A 269 25.99 12.28 32.81
CA VAL A 269 24.57 12.70 32.70
C VAL A 269 23.97 12.88 34.10
N GLY A 270 24.18 11.93 34.99
CA GLY A 270 23.69 11.95 36.36
C GLY A 270 24.17 13.16 37.15
N ARG A 271 25.48 13.48 37.09
CA ARG A 271 26.03 14.69 37.72
C ARG A 271 25.54 15.98 37.09
N SER A 272 25.37 16.00 35.77
CA SER A 272 24.84 17.19 35.07
C SER A 272 23.38 17.47 35.49
N ILE A 273 22.56 16.43 35.68
CA ILE A 273 21.15 16.58 36.05
C ILE A 273 20.95 16.78 37.56
N LEU A 274 21.57 15.97 38.41
CA LEU A 274 21.33 15.95 39.86
C LEU A 274 22.31 16.80 40.67
N GLY A 275 23.41 17.26 40.05
CA GLY A 275 24.57 17.73 40.77
C GLY A 275 25.39 16.57 41.36
N LYS A 276 26.59 16.88 41.85
CA LYS A 276 27.53 15.87 42.38
C LYS A 276 26.95 15.11 43.58
N ASP A 277 26.48 15.84 44.60
CA ASP A 277 25.97 15.24 45.84
C ASP A 277 24.66 14.48 45.61
N GLY A 278 23.79 15.00 44.73
CA GLY A 278 22.55 14.35 44.35
C GLY A 278 22.79 13.02 43.62
N TYR A 279 23.77 12.99 42.72
CA TYR A 279 24.19 11.78 42.02
C TYR A 279 24.78 10.74 42.98
N GLU A 280 25.71 11.12 43.85
CA GLU A 280 26.31 10.19 44.83
C GLU A 280 25.27 9.59 45.78
N ARG A 281 24.30 10.40 46.22
CA ARG A 281 23.17 9.93 47.03
C ARG A 281 22.27 8.94 46.27
N LEU A 282 21.97 9.21 45.00
CA LEU A 282 21.17 8.29 44.19
C LEU A 282 21.91 6.96 43.99
N MET A 283 23.18 7.01 43.59
CA MET A 283 23.97 5.81 43.30
C MET A 283 24.23 4.95 44.53
N SER A 284 24.37 5.54 45.72
CA SER A 284 24.51 4.78 46.98
C SER A 284 23.23 4.04 47.40
N GLY A 285 22.06 4.47 46.91
CA GLY A 285 20.77 3.82 47.18
C GLY A 285 20.35 2.76 46.17
N LEU A 286 21.03 2.66 45.02
CA LEU A 286 20.71 1.69 43.97
C LEU A 286 21.45 0.37 44.20
N HIS A 287 20.75 -0.75 44.01
CA HIS A 287 21.40 -2.06 44.00
C HIS A 287 22.14 -2.32 42.68
N PRO A 288 23.11 -3.26 42.66
CA PRO A 288 23.80 -3.65 41.43
C PRO A 288 22.82 -4.08 40.33
N GLY A 289 22.92 -3.43 39.17
CA GLY A 289 22.07 -3.68 38.00
C GLY A 289 20.81 -2.83 37.91
N GLU A 290 20.43 -2.11 38.98
CA GLU A 290 19.29 -1.19 38.93
C GLU A 290 19.63 0.08 38.13
N GLN A 291 18.69 0.54 37.30
CA GLN A 291 18.87 1.73 36.48
C GLN A 291 17.84 2.79 36.88
N ALA A 292 18.29 3.98 37.20
CA ALA A 292 17.46 5.15 37.45
C ALA A 292 17.33 5.99 36.17
N LEU A 293 16.11 6.35 35.82
CA LEU A 293 15.81 7.31 34.77
C LEU A 293 15.02 8.47 35.36
N PHE A 294 15.29 9.68 34.89
CA PHE A 294 14.48 10.84 35.25
C PHE A 294 13.40 11.07 34.20
N VAL A 295 12.28 11.65 34.62
CA VAL A 295 11.23 12.17 33.75
C VAL A 295 10.79 13.53 34.28
N ILE A 296 10.75 14.54 33.40
CA ILE A 296 10.14 15.84 33.69
C ILE A 296 9.08 16.18 32.66
N LYS A 297 8.01 16.84 33.10
CA LYS A 297 6.96 17.40 32.25
C LYS A 297 7.15 18.90 32.12
N SER A 298 7.56 19.35 30.94
CA SER A 298 7.74 20.78 30.66
C SER A 298 6.42 21.49 30.38
N ASP A 299 5.52 20.82 29.66
CA ASP A 299 4.22 21.39 29.27
C ASP A 299 3.17 20.26 29.07
N GLY A 300 1.90 20.64 29.01
CA GLY A 300 0.79 19.77 28.66
C GLY A 300 -0.29 19.65 29.72
N ILE A 301 -1.48 19.29 29.24
CA ILE A 301 -2.74 19.32 30.01
C ILE A 301 -2.82 18.14 30.98
N GLU A 302 -2.25 17.00 30.61
CA GLU A 302 -2.33 15.75 31.38
C GLU A 302 -1.06 15.49 32.19
N SER A 303 -1.20 14.67 33.24
CA SER A 303 -0.08 14.21 34.07
C SER A 303 0.49 12.90 33.53
N PHE A 304 1.82 12.73 33.60
CA PHE A 304 2.41 11.42 33.32
C PHE A 304 2.28 10.44 34.48
N LYS A 305 1.88 10.89 35.68
CA LYS A 305 1.69 10.03 36.86
C LYS A 305 0.34 9.30 36.85
N GLY A 306 -0.60 9.72 36.00
CA GLY A 306 -1.92 9.12 35.89
C GLY A 306 -2.93 9.59 36.94
N SER A 307 -4.17 9.13 36.81
CA SER A 307 -5.29 9.51 37.69
C SER A 307 -5.55 8.53 38.84
N GLY A 308 -4.88 7.37 38.84
CA GLY A 308 -5.10 6.28 39.79
C GLY A 308 -4.04 6.16 40.89
N PHE A 309 -3.20 7.18 41.11
CA PHE A 309 -2.11 7.07 42.08
C PHE A 309 -2.62 6.98 43.52
N VAL A 310 -2.48 5.81 44.11
CA VAL A 310 -2.69 5.49 45.54
C VAL A 310 -1.41 4.84 46.07
N ARG A 311 -1.10 5.01 47.37
CA ARG A 311 0.03 4.30 48.01
C ARG A 311 -0.12 2.78 47.78
N GLY A 312 0.93 2.12 47.30
CA GLY A 312 0.93 0.71 46.86
C GLY A 312 0.48 0.46 45.41
N GLY A 313 0.16 1.51 44.64
CA GLY A 313 -0.28 1.41 43.24
C GLY A 313 0.85 1.34 42.20
N LEU A 314 0.47 1.05 40.95
CA LEU A 314 1.33 1.08 39.78
C LEU A 314 1.23 2.44 39.08
N TYR A 315 2.32 2.91 38.47
CA TYR A 315 2.27 3.97 37.47
C TYR A 315 1.70 3.39 36.18
N ASP A 316 0.48 3.80 35.84
CA ASP A 316 -0.33 3.27 34.73
C ASP A 316 0.02 3.90 33.38
N ARG A 317 0.66 5.07 33.37
CA ARG A 317 0.97 5.82 32.16
C ARG A 317 2.41 5.79 31.70
N VAL A 318 3.36 5.27 32.49
CA VAL A 318 4.79 5.29 32.16
C VAL A 318 5.37 3.89 32.23
N GLN A 319 6.07 3.49 31.18
CA GLN A 319 6.76 2.21 31.08
C GLN A 319 8.08 2.36 30.34
N VAL A 320 8.98 1.42 30.57
CA VAL A 320 10.19 1.24 29.75
C VAL A 320 10.07 -0.09 29.02
N ARG A 321 10.31 -0.07 27.72
CA ARG A 321 10.32 -1.28 26.88
C ARG A 321 11.70 -1.47 26.27
N GLN A 322 12.27 -2.67 26.38
CA GLN A 322 13.52 -3.03 25.70
C GLN A 322 13.30 -4.31 24.90
N GLU A 323 13.28 -4.15 23.57
CA GLU A 323 12.87 -5.18 22.61
C GLU A 323 11.48 -5.76 22.96
N ARG A 324 11.48 -6.89 23.65
CA ARG A 324 10.28 -7.66 24.03
C ARG A 324 10.08 -7.69 25.56
N ASP A 325 10.86 -6.93 26.34
CA ASP A 325 10.74 -6.87 27.81
C ASP A 325 10.13 -5.51 28.20
N THR A 326 9.10 -5.53 29.05
CA THR A 326 8.43 -4.32 29.52
C THR A 326 8.58 -4.19 31.03
N TYR A 327 8.99 -3.00 31.48
CA TYR A 327 9.22 -2.65 32.88
C TYR A 327 8.20 -1.60 33.30
N THR A 328 7.40 -1.93 34.31
CA THR A 328 6.41 -1.05 34.93
C THR A 328 6.89 -0.63 36.31
N PHE A 329 6.40 0.50 36.82
CA PHE A 329 6.89 1.10 38.06
C PHE A 329 5.82 1.08 39.14
N ARG A 330 6.23 0.76 40.38
CA ARG A 330 5.41 0.89 41.60
C ARG A 330 5.83 2.11 42.41
N ASP A 331 5.11 2.39 43.49
CA ASP A 331 5.46 3.42 44.46
C ASP A 331 6.87 3.25 45.06
N LEU A 332 7.33 2.02 45.29
CA LEU A 332 8.70 1.71 45.76
C LEU A 332 9.79 1.91 44.69
N ASP A 333 9.40 2.08 43.43
CA ASP A 333 10.30 2.31 42.30
C ASP A 333 10.39 3.79 41.94
N TYR A 334 9.80 4.66 42.76
CA TYR A 334 9.68 6.10 42.51
C TYR A 334 10.47 6.90 43.55
N LEU A 335 11.24 7.88 43.08
CA LEU A 335 11.85 8.93 43.91
C LEU A 335 11.47 10.31 43.36
N ASN A 336 11.40 11.31 44.24
CA ASN A 336 11.17 12.69 43.83
C ASN A 336 12.43 13.30 43.23
N LEU A 337 12.30 13.93 42.07
CA LEU A 337 13.34 14.79 41.49
C LEU A 337 13.08 16.24 41.93
N TYR A 338 13.80 16.70 42.96
CA TYR A 338 13.57 18.02 43.55
C TYR A 338 14.08 19.19 42.71
N GLY A 339 15.07 18.96 41.84
CA GLY A 339 15.72 19.99 41.04
C GLY A 339 16.49 19.40 39.87
N VAL A 340 16.69 20.19 38.82
CA VAL A 340 17.61 19.89 37.71
C VAL A 340 18.73 20.92 37.72
N SER A 341 19.97 20.47 37.84
CA SER A 341 21.17 21.32 37.95
C SER A 341 21.72 21.76 36.59
N ALA A 342 21.36 21.06 35.51
CA ALA A 342 21.87 21.34 34.17
C ALA A 342 21.44 22.74 33.70
N ALA A 343 22.42 23.57 33.33
CA ALA A 343 22.15 24.91 32.82
C ALA A 343 21.31 24.86 31.53
N GLY A 344 20.26 25.69 31.45
CA GLY A 344 19.34 25.73 30.32
C GLY A 344 18.20 24.69 30.39
N ALA A 345 18.05 23.95 31.48
CA ALA A 345 16.93 23.04 31.66
C ALA A 345 15.58 23.76 31.58
N PRO A 346 14.56 23.18 30.90
CA PRO A 346 13.25 23.79 30.81
C PRO A 346 12.58 23.84 32.18
N SER A 347 11.68 24.82 32.39
CA SER A 347 10.78 24.78 33.52
C SER A 347 9.87 23.55 33.41
N TYR A 348 9.54 22.95 34.55
CA TYR A 348 8.70 21.76 34.61
C TYR A 348 7.70 21.86 35.76
N THR A 349 6.55 21.23 35.56
CA THR A 349 5.45 21.20 36.54
C THR A 349 5.40 19.88 37.29
N GLU A 350 5.89 18.81 36.69
CA GLU A 350 5.98 17.48 37.29
C GLU A 350 7.35 16.88 37.03
N SER A 351 7.88 16.16 38.01
CA SER A 351 9.15 15.48 37.93
C SER A 351 9.12 14.16 38.70
N ALA A 352 9.98 13.23 38.29
CA ALA A 352 10.12 11.90 38.86
C ALA A 352 11.49 11.30 38.55
N ILE A 353 11.98 10.43 39.42
CA ILE A 353 13.00 9.43 39.11
C ILE A 353 12.33 8.06 39.23
N PHE A 354 12.43 7.25 38.19
CA PHE A 354 11.94 5.88 38.16
C PHE A 354 13.11 4.91 38.19
N ILE A 355 13.03 3.89 39.05
CA ILE A 355 14.03 2.84 39.19
C ILE A 355 13.55 1.61 38.42
N VAL A 356 14.26 1.28 37.34
CA VAL A 356 14.08 0.04 36.60
C VAL A 356 14.75 -1.09 37.38
N ARG A 357 13.93 -1.86 38.09
CA ARG A 357 14.38 -3.06 38.82
C ARG A 357 14.21 -4.29 37.92
N GLY A 358 15.26 -4.66 37.20
CA GLY A 358 15.23 -5.84 36.33
C GLY A 358 16.62 -6.27 35.88
N LYS A 359 16.99 -7.53 36.16
CA LYS A 359 18.31 -8.10 35.78
C LYS A 359 18.52 -8.22 34.27
N THR A 360 17.47 -8.01 33.48
CA THR A 360 17.42 -8.19 32.03
C THR A 360 17.52 -6.88 31.27
N PHE A 361 17.32 -5.76 31.96
CA PHE A 361 17.46 -4.43 31.37
C PHE A 361 18.94 -4.08 31.28
N SER A 362 19.39 -3.65 30.11
CA SER A 362 20.75 -3.15 29.92
C SER A 362 20.74 -1.84 29.16
N ALA A 363 21.28 -0.80 29.79
CA ALA A 363 21.40 0.53 29.21
C ALA A 363 22.33 0.59 27.97
N ALA A 364 23.16 -0.44 27.75
CA ALA A 364 24.05 -0.52 26.59
C ALA A 364 23.28 -0.72 25.26
N TYR A 365 22.09 -1.31 25.34
CA TYR A 365 21.22 -1.61 24.21
C TYR A 365 20.13 -0.54 24.06
N PRO A 366 19.58 -0.33 22.86
CA PRO A 366 18.47 0.58 22.68
C PRO A 366 17.27 0.16 23.52
N TRP A 367 16.56 1.14 24.09
CA TRP A 367 15.34 0.95 24.87
C TRP A 367 14.35 2.07 24.51
N GLN A 368 13.09 1.89 24.87
CA GLN A 368 12.00 2.79 24.53
C GLN A 368 11.34 3.27 25.81
N PHE A 369 11.17 4.57 25.93
CA PHE A 369 10.25 5.14 26.91
C PHE A 369 8.84 5.13 26.32
N VAL A 370 7.88 4.58 27.04
CA VAL A 370 6.49 4.42 26.59
C VAL A 370 5.58 5.22 27.50
N PHE A 371 4.80 6.12 26.91
CA PHE A 371 3.73 6.85 27.56
C PHE A 371 2.37 6.31 27.09
N LEU A 372 1.51 5.90 28.03
CA LEU A 372 0.14 5.49 27.74
C LEU A 372 -0.82 6.67 27.93
N ALA A 373 -1.44 7.10 26.85
CA ALA A 373 -2.41 8.19 26.85
C ALA A 373 -3.85 7.67 26.74
N ASN A 374 -4.80 8.41 27.30
CA ASN A 374 -6.22 8.15 27.08
C ASN A 374 -6.66 8.74 25.74
N LYS A 375 -6.88 7.89 24.75
CA LYS A 375 -7.42 8.23 23.43
C LYS A 375 -8.94 8.13 23.41
N LEU A 376 -9.60 9.21 23.00
CA LEU A 376 -11.05 9.25 22.81
C LEU A 376 -11.39 8.83 21.38
N ASP A 377 -12.21 7.81 21.22
CA ASP A 377 -12.78 7.45 19.92
C ASP A 377 -13.96 8.38 19.61
N LYS A 378 -13.84 9.15 18.51
CA LYS A 378 -14.84 10.13 18.08
C LYS A 378 -16.17 9.49 17.64
N SER A 379 -16.16 8.20 17.29
CA SER A 379 -17.35 7.49 16.79
C SER A 379 -18.18 6.87 17.91
N THR A 380 -17.53 6.40 18.98
CA THR A 380 -18.16 5.67 20.09
C THR A 380 -18.20 6.46 21.40
N GLY A 381 -17.36 7.50 21.54
CA GLY A 381 -17.17 8.23 22.80
C GLY A 381 -16.38 7.45 23.86
N ALA A 382 -15.89 6.24 23.53
CA ALA A 382 -15.14 5.40 24.45
C ALA A 382 -13.69 5.90 24.62
N LYS A 383 -13.15 5.75 25.84
CA LYS A 383 -11.73 6.01 26.15
C LYS A 383 -10.95 4.70 26.05
N THR A 384 -9.89 4.70 25.25
CA THR A 384 -8.95 3.59 25.05
C THR A 384 -7.53 4.06 25.38
N PHE A 385 -6.61 3.15 25.71
CA PHE A 385 -5.21 3.51 25.90
C PHE A 385 -4.47 3.47 24.56
N ALA A 386 -3.67 4.49 24.28
CA ALA A 386 -2.78 4.57 23.12
C ALA A 386 -1.33 4.69 23.60
N ASN A 387 -0.45 3.89 23.01
CA ASN A 387 0.98 3.89 23.34
C ASN A 387 1.72 4.91 22.48
N PHE A 388 2.48 5.78 23.13
CA PHE A 388 3.41 6.71 22.50
C PHE A 388 4.81 6.37 22.97
N ASP A 389 5.64 5.85 22.08
CA ASP A 389 6.99 5.42 22.43
C ASP A 389 8.09 6.24 21.74
N ARG A 390 9.23 6.34 22.41
CA ARG A 390 10.43 7.00 21.91
C ARG A 390 11.66 6.15 22.23
N GLU A 391 12.35 5.71 21.19
CA GLU A 391 13.62 4.98 21.30
C GLU A 391 14.75 5.92 21.77
N VAL A 392 15.52 5.43 22.75
CA VAL A 392 16.73 6.04 23.29
C VAL A 392 17.85 5.03 23.19
N TRP A 393 19.02 5.48 22.75
CA TRP A 393 20.23 4.66 22.76
C TRP A 393 21.41 5.50 23.23
N LEU A 394 22.00 5.10 24.36
CA LEU A 394 23.10 5.83 24.98
C LEU A 394 24.24 6.11 23.97
N PRO A 395 24.82 7.32 23.97
CA PRO A 395 25.99 7.63 23.16
C PRO A 395 27.14 6.66 23.41
N ALA A 396 27.82 6.23 22.35
CA ALA A 396 28.90 5.24 22.43
C ALA A 396 30.04 5.66 23.38
N ARG A 397 30.28 6.96 23.54
CA ARG A 397 31.33 7.51 24.41
C ARG A 397 31.14 7.21 25.90
N TYR A 398 29.91 6.89 26.32
CA TYR A 398 29.61 6.56 27.71
C TYR A 398 29.66 5.06 28.00
N LEU A 399 29.95 4.23 27.00
CA LEU A 399 29.95 2.78 27.13
C LEU A 399 31.36 2.24 26.89
N GLU A 400 31.85 1.43 27.83
CA GLU A 400 33.11 0.71 27.64
C GLU A 400 32.96 -0.29 26.48
N GLY A 401 33.85 -0.18 25.48
CA GLY A 401 33.74 -0.97 24.23
C GLY A 401 32.76 -0.41 23.20
N GLY A 402 32.10 0.72 23.46
CA GLY A 402 31.18 1.38 22.54
C GLY A 402 29.79 0.72 22.47
N ARG A 403 29.02 1.06 21.42
CA ARG A 403 27.67 0.51 21.23
C ARG A 403 27.73 -0.95 20.76
N PRO A 404 26.95 -1.86 21.36
CA PRO A 404 26.84 -3.23 20.86
C PRO A 404 26.20 -3.25 19.47
N VAL A 405 26.61 -4.21 18.64
CA VAL A 405 26.04 -4.40 17.30
C VAL A 405 24.66 -5.04 17.43
N VAL A 406 23.61 -4.25 17.28
CA VAL A 406 22.21 -4.73 17.25
C VAL A 406 21.76 -4.91 15.80
N LYS A 407 21.55 -6.16 15.37
CA LYS A 407 20.95 -6.46 14.07
C LYS A 407 19.43 -6.29 14.17
N LYS A 408 18.92 -5.10 13.84
CA LYS A 408 17.47 -4.91 13.70
C LYS A 408 16.97 -5.75 12.50
N PRO A 409 15.85 -6.48 12.62
CA PRO A 409 15.26 -7.17 11.47
C PRO A 409 14.91 -6.16 10.38
N ASP A 410 15.14 -6.53 9.12
CA ASP A 410 14.80 -5.69 7.97
C ASP A 410 13.30 -5.35 8.01
N ALA A 411 12.95 -4.11 7.62
CA ALA A 411 11.55 -3.74 7.45
C ALA A 411 10.86 -4.69 6.44
N PRO A 412 9.58 -5.06 6.65
CA PRO A 412 8.90 -6.06 5.81
C PRO A 412 8.94 -5.74 4.31
N TRP A 413 8.81 -4.47 3.95
CA TRP A 413 8.90 -4.03 2.56
C TRP A 413 10.30 -4.30 2.00
N LEU A 414 11.38 -4.01 2.74
CA LEU A 414 12.75 -4.19 2.25
C LEU A 414 13.08 -5.67 2.01
N LYS A 415 12.55 -6.56 2.86
CA LYS A 415 12.68 -8.01 2.69
C LYS A 415 12.08 -8.45 1.35
N MET A 416 10.88 -7.96 0.99
CA MET A 416 10.24 -8.30 -0.30
C MET A 416 11.05 -7.87 -1.53
N TRP A 417 11.71 -6.72 -1.45
CA TRP A 417 12.57 -6.22 -2.53
C TRP A 417 13.83 -7.08 -2.70
N LYS A 418 14.42 -7.54 -1.60
CA LYS A 418 15.59 -8.45 -1.62
C LYS A 418 15.20 -9.83 -2.16
N ASP A 419 14.10 -10.41 -1.65
CA ASP A 419 13.68 -11.77 -2.01
C ASP A 419 13.28 -11.90 -3.48
N ARG A 420 12.73 -10.84 -4.08
CA ARG A 420 12.25 -10.83 -5.47
C ARG A 420 13.16 -10.07 -6.44
N ALA A 421 14.41 -9.81 -6.07
CA ALA A 421 15.33 -8.96 -6.83
C ALA A 421 15.46 -9.38 -8.32
N TRP A 422 15.57 -10.67 -8.62
CA TRP A 422 15.68 -11.16 -10.01
C TRP A 422 14.40 -10.95 -10.83
N GLN A 423 13.23 -11.16 -10.22
CA GLN A 423 11.95 -10.91 -10.87
C GLN A 423 11.77 -9.42 -11.15
N ILE A 424 12.14 -8.57 -10.18
CA ILE A 424 12.13 -7.11 -10.31
C ILE A 424 13.05 -6.66 -11.45
N ALA A 425 14.28 -7.20 -11.52
CA ALA A 425 15.21 -6.88 -12.60
C ALA A 425 14.63 -7.25 -13.98
N GLY A 426 14.06 -8.44 -14.12
CA GLY A 426 13.38 -8.86 -15.35
C GLY A 426 12.21 -7.95 -15.74
N PHE A 427 11.42 -7.51 -14.75
CA PHE A 427 10.32 -6.58 -14.96
C PHE A 427 10.80 -5.19 -15.40
N VAL A 428 11.85 -4.65 -14.78
CA VAL A 428 12.45 -3.37 -15.19
C VAL A 428 12.99 -3.43 -16.61
N VAL A 429 13.67 -4.53 -16.97
CA VAL A 429 14.17 -4.76 -18.34
C VAL A 429 13.02 -4.78 -19.34
N LEU A 430 11.90 -5.44 -19.04
CA LEU A 430 10.71 -5.44 -19.88
C LEU A 430 10.16 -4.01 -20.11
N LEU A 431 10.03 -3.22 -19.04
CA LEU A 431 9.52 -1.85 -19.12
C LEU A 431 10.44 -0.95 -19.97
N ILE A 432 11.75 -1.04 -19.75
CA ILE A 432 12.76 -0.30 -20.53
C ILE A 432 12.72 -0.75 -22.00
N ALA A 433 12.61 -2.04 -22.27
CA ALA A 433 12.53 -2.57 -23.62
C ALA A 433 11.31 -2.02 -24.37
N VAL A 434 10.12 -2.04 -23.75
CA VAL A 434 8.90 -1.50 -24.37
C VAL A 434 8.99 0.01 -24.58
N ALA A 435 9.51 0.77 -23.61
CA ALA A 435 9.73 2.21 -23.78
C ALA A 435 10.73 2.51 -24.91
N THR A 436 11.81 1.75 -25.03
CA THR A 436 12.83 1.91 -26.08
C THR A 436 12.26 1.60 -27.47
N VAL A 437 11.51 0.50 -27.59
CA VAL A 437 10.81 0.15 -28.84
C VAL A 437 9.84 1.27 -29.22
N TYR A 438 9.07 1.79 -28.27
CA TYR A 438 8.11 2.86 -28.54
C TYR A 438 8.79 4.20 -28.86
N ALA A 439 9.92 4.52 -28.23
CA ALA A 439 10.73 5.70 -28.57
C ALA A 439 11.22 5.63 -30.02
N ARG A 440 11.50 4.42 -30.54
CA ARG A 440 11.87 4.16 -31.94
C ARG A 440 10.67 3.98 -32.88
N ARG A 441 9.46 4.38 -32.48
CA ARG A 441 8.22 4.24 -33.29
C ARG A 441 8.33 4.76 -34.72
N ASP A 442 8.94 5.93 -34.94
CA ASP A 442 9.02 6.54 -36.27
C ASP A 442 9.90 5.71 -37.23
N ALA A 443 10.90 4.99 -36.72
CA ALA A 443 11.71 4.08 -37.51
C ALA A 443 10.94 2.78 -37.83
N LEU A 444 10.21 2.24 -36.85
CA LEU A 444 9.42 1.01 -37.01
C LEU A 444 8.27 1.21 -37.99
N VAL A 445 7.55 2.33 -37.87
CA VAL A 445 6.41 2.68 -38.71
C VAL A 445 6.83 2.86 -40.17
N ARG A 446 7.96 3.52 -40.45
CA ARG A 446 8.46 3.72 -41.82
C ARG A 446 8.87 2.43 -42.53
N ARG A 447 9.17 1.37 -41.78
CA ARG A 447 9.44 0.04 -42.33
C ARG A 447 8.17 -0.80 -42.52
N ALA A 448 7.04 -0.34 -41.98
CA ALA A 448 5.76 -1.02 -42.09
C ALA A 448 4.91 -0.42 -43.21
N SER A 449 4.08 -1.26 -43.82
CA SER A 449 3.06 -0.84 -44.78
C SER A 449 1.69 -1.36 -44.35
N ARG A 450 0.62 -0.89 -44.98
CA ARG A 450 -0.75 -1.34 -44.75
C ARG A 450 -0.89 -2.86 -44.93
N LYS A 451 -0.15 -3.44 -45.88
CA LYS A 451 -0.15 -4.89 -46.15
C LYS A 451 0.80 -5.64 -45.21
N ASN A 452 1.99 -5.10 -44.93
CA ASN A 452 2.97 -5.72 -44.05
C ASN A 452 3.22 -4.87 -42.80
N LYS A 453 2.46 -5.16 -41.73
CA LYS A 453 2.57 -4.48 -40.43
C LYS A 453 3.54 -5.16 -39.46
N TRP A 454 4.29 -6.18 -39.90
CA TRP A 454 5.09 -7.03 -39.01
C TRP A 454 6.05 -6.26 -38.10
N PRO A 455 6.81 -5.23 -38.55
CA PRO A 455 7.76 -4.54 -37.67
C PRO A 455 7.12 -3.87 -36.46
N VAL A 456 5.87 -3.41 -36.56
CA VAL A 456 5.14 -2.81 -35.43
C VAL A 456 4.39 -3.90 -34.66
N ASN A 457 3.74 -4.81 -35.37
CA ASN A 457 2.90 -5.84 -34.77
C ASN A 457 3.71 -6.90 -34.02
N ALA A 458 4.90 -7.26 -34.47
CA ALA A 458 5.74 -8.26 -33.80
C ALA A 458 6.07 -7.81 -32.38
N PHE A 459 6.69 -6.63 -32.21
CA PHE A 459 7.01 -6.12 -30.87
C PHE A 459 5.77 -5.88 -30.02
N LYS A 460 4.69 -5.38 -30.62
CA LYS A 460 3.44 -5.12 -29.92
C LYS A 460 2.77 -6.41 -29.43
N TYR A 461 2.68 -7.45 -30.26
CA TYR A 461 2.08 -8.72 -29.90
C TYR A 461 2.96 -9.49 -28.90
N THR A 462 4.28 -9.45 -29.05
CA THR A 462 5.21 -9.99 -28.04
C THR A 462 5.02 -9.27 -26.72
N GLY A 463 4.96 -7.93 -26.72
CA GLY A 463 4.69 -7.14 -25.52
C GLY A 463 3.36 -7.50 -24.86
N TRP A 464 2.31 -7.72 -25.64
CA TRP A 464 1.01 -8.18 -25.13
C TRP A 464 1.05 -9.56 -24.52
N VAL A 465 1.68 -10.54 -25.18
CA VAL A 465 1.78 -11.91 -24.64
C VAL A 465 2.57 -11.91 -23.33
N VAL A 466 3.69 -11.19 -23.28
CA VAL A 466 4.48 -11.05 -22.06
C VAL A 466 3.71 -10.28 -20.98
N SER A 467 2.99 -9.22 -21.34
CA SER A 467 2.13 -8.48 -20.42
C SER A 467 1.03 -9.36 -19.82
N ILE A 468 0.33 -10.16 -20.63
CA ILE A 468 -0.73 -11.06 -20.14
C ILE A 468 -0.14 -12.15 -19.25
N GLY A 469 0.90 -12.86 -19.71
CA GLY A 469 1.48 -14.00 -19.01
C GLY A 469 2.32 -13.60 -17.81
N PHE A 470 3.38 -12.81 -18.03
CA PHE A 470 4.33 -12.45 -16.99
C PHE A 470 3.79 -11.36 -16.06
N VAL A 471 3.29 -10.24 -16.60
CA VAL A 471 2.84 -9.12 -15.75
C VAL A 471 1.47 -9.41 -15.11
N GLY A 472 0.54 -9.96 -15.88
CA GLY A 472 -0.81 -10.30 -15.44
C GLY A 472 -0.87 -11.55 -14.57
N PHE A 473 -0.63 -12.73 -15.14
CA PHE A 473 -0.83 -14.00 -14.43
C PHE A 473 0.29 -14.36 -13.44
N TYR A 474 1.56 -14.11 -13.77
CA TYR A 474 2.69 -14.51 -12.92
C TYR A 474 3.00 -13.50 -11.82
N ALA A 475 3.25 -12.24 -12.18
CA ALA A 475 3.61 -11.19 -11.23
C ALA A 475 2.40 -10.56 -10.54
N MET A 476 1.18 -10.75 -11.08
CA MET A 476 -0.06 -10.14 -10.58
C MET A 476 0.04 -8.61 -10.42
N ALA A 477 0.94 -7.99 -11.19
CA ALA A 477 1.32 -6.59 -11.08
C ALA A 477 0.39 -5.73 -11.93
N GLN A 478 -0.84 -5.55 -11.47
CA GLN A 478 -1.86 -4.78 -12.17
C GLN A 478 -2.13 -3.45 -11.43
N PRO A 479 -1.78 -2.31 -12.05
CA PRO A 479 -2.22 -1.00 -11.57
C PRO A 479 -3.75 -0.90 -11.60
N SER A 480 -4.33 -0.35 -10.54
CA SER A 480 -5.77 -0.29 -10.28
C SER A 480 -6.20 1.12 -9.88
N ILE A 481 -7.49 1.44 -10.02
CA ILE A 481 -8.04 2.70 -9.51
C ILE A 481 -7.91 2.82 -7.98
N THR A 482 -7.95 1.71 -7.25
CA THR A 482 -7.85 1.71 -5.78
C THR A 482 -6.55 2.33 -5.29
N GLN A 483 -5.45 2.17 -6.02
CA GLN A 483 -4.15 2.77 -5.69
C GLN A 483 -4.15 4.28 -5.87
N VAL A 484 -4.85 4.77 -6.91
CA VAL A 484 -5.04 6.21 -7.11
C VAL A 484 -5.86 6.78 -5.96
N LEU A 485 -6.96 6.13 -5.56
CA LEU A 485 -7.78 6.55 -4.42
C LEU A 485 -6.97 6.54 -3.11
N THR A 486 -6.18 5.49 -2.88
CA THR A 486 -5.31 5.35 -1.71
C THR A 486 -4.26 6.47 -1.66
N TRP A 487 -3.68 6.84 -2.80
CA TRP A 487 -2.75 7.96 -2.88
C TRP A 487 -3.40 9.30 -2.51
N PHE A 488 -4.59 9.60 -3.04
CA PHE A 488 -5.33 10.82 -2.67
C PHE A 488 -5.69 10.84 -1.17
N HIS A 489 -6.10 9.71 -0.62
CA HIS A 489 -6.42 9.60 0.80
C HIS A 489 -5.16 9.75 1.69
N SER A 490 -4.04 9.11 1.32
CA SER A 490 -2.79 9.20 2.06
C SER A 490 -2.19 10.60 2.05
N LEU A 491 -2.37 11.37 0.97
CA LEU A 491 -1.97 12.77 0.88
C LEU A 491 -2.73 13.67 1.86
N LEU A 492 -3.98 13.34 2.19
CA LEU A 492 -4.87 14.19 3.00
C LEU A 492 -4.90 13.82 4.49
N PHE A 493 -4.78 12.54 4.82
CA PHE A 493 -4.96 12.07 6.21
C PHE A 493 -3.65 11.65 6.87
N GLN A 494 -2.97 10.63 6.33
CA GLN A 494 -1.68 10.16 6.84
C GLN A 494 -0.81 9.61 5.71
N TRP A 495 0.37 10.19 5.56
CA TRP A 495 1.36 9.79 4.58
C TRP A 495 2.18 8.61 5.10
N LYS A 496 2.04 7.42 4.51
CA LYS A 496 2.78 6.20 4.90
C LYS A 496 3.47 5.56 3.69
N TRP A 497 4.78 5.74 3.57
CA TRP A 497 5.59 5.19 2.46
C TRP A 497 5.60 3.66 2.42
N GLU A 498 5.50 3.02 3.58
CA GLU A 498 5.56 1.56 3.74
C GLU A 498 4.49 0.83 2.93
N LEU A 499 3.29 1.41 2.82
CA LEU A 499 2.19 0.84 2.07
C LEU A 499 2.51 0.75 0.56
N PHE A 500 3.10 1.82 0.00
CA PHE A 500 3.45 1.85 -1.43
C PHE A 500 4.68 0.99 -1.75
N LEU A 501 5.63 0.88 -0.82
CA LEU A 501 6.84 0.06 -0.99
C LEU A 501 6.58 -1.44 -0.76
N SER A 502 5.42 -1.81 -0.21
CA SER A 502 5.05 -3.19 0.06
C SER A 502 4.89 -4.03 -1.22
N ASP A 503 4.46 -3.45 -2.34
CA ASP A 503 4.42 -4.12 -3.65
C ASP A 503 5.46 -3.53 -4.61
N PRO A 504 6.65 -4.15 -4.75
CA PRO A 504 7.72 -3.62 -5.58
C PRO A 504 7.33 -3.50 -7.06
N PHE A 505 6.57 -4.46 -7.59
CA PHE A 505 6.23 -4.45 -9.01
C PHE A 505 5.26 -3.32 -9.33
N ILE A 506 4.20 -3.18 -8.54
CA ILE A 506 3.22 -2.12 -8.77
C ILE A 506 3.85 -0.75 -8.54
N PHE A 507 4.72 -0.60 -7.53
CA PHE A 507 5.46 0.63 -7.31
C PHE A 507 6.30 1.03 -8.53
N ILE A 508 7.14 0.13 -9.02
CA ILE A 508 7.96 0.37 -10.23
C ILE A 508 7.09 0.66 -11.44
N PHE A 509 5.96 -0.05 -11.58
CA PHE A 509 5.05 0.16 -12.69
C PHE A 509 4.39 1.54 -12.65
N TRP A 510 4.03 2.04 -11.47
CA TRP A 510 3.50 3.40 -11.30
C TRP A 510 4.52 4.48 -11.61
N VAL A 511 5.76 4.32 -11.17
CA VAL A 511 6.86 5.23 -11.55
C VAL A 511 6.98 5.28 -13.08
N PHE A 512 6.97 4.11 -13.72
CA PHE A 512 6.99 4.02 -15.17
C PHE A 512 5.77 4.68 -15.83
N ILE A 513 4.56 4.47 -15.30
CA ILE A 513 3.32 5.07 -15.83
C ILE A 513 3.38 6.58 -15.73
N ILE A 514 3.79 7.14 -14.59
CA ILE A 514 3.92 8.58 -14.38
C ILE A 514 4.87 9.17 -15.44
N VAL A 515 6.08 8.61 -15.54
CA VAL A 515 7.08 9.08 -16.52
C VAL A 515 6.54 9.01 -17.94
N THR A 516 5.96 7.88 -18.33
CA THR A 516 5.50 7.67 -19.71
C THR A 516 4.26 8.46 -20.08
N VAL A 517 3.36 8.73 -19.12
CA VAL A 517 2.18 9.59 -19.33
C VAL A 517 2.60 11.02 -19.68
N PHE A 518 3.61 11.58 -19.01
CA PHE A 518 4.12 12.92 -19.36
C PHE A 518 4.94 12.93 -20.66
N LEU A 519 5.64 11.84 -20.99
CA LEU A 519 6.41 11.79 -22.24
C LEU A 519 5.51 11.59 -23.48
N TRP A 520 4.67 10.55 -23.47
CA TRP A 520 3.91 10.09 -24.65
C TRP A 520 2.39 10.03 -24.44
N GLY A 521 1.93 10.17 -23.20
CA GLY A 521 0.53 9.98 -22.83
C GLY A 521 0.22 8.55 -22.35
N ARG A 522 -0.98 8.36 -21.83
CA ARG A 522 -1.44 7.07 -21.25
C ARG A 522 -1.45 5.89 -22.23
N GLY A 523 -1.39 6.14 -23.54
CA GLY A 523 -1.51 5.09 -24.55
C GLY A 523 -0.36 4.09 -24.55
N LEU A 524 0.82 4.45 -24.04
CA LEU A 524 1.93 3.49 -23.91
C LEU A 524 1.55 2.42 -22.88
N PHE A 525 1.09 2.81 -21.70
CA PHE A 525 0.61 1.86 -20.71
C PHE A 525 -0.68 1.15 -21.16
N CYS A 526 -1.76 1.89 -21.40
CA CYS A 526 -3.07 1.30 -21.70
C CYS A 526 -3.10 0.47 -22.99
N GLY A 527 -2.27 0.81 -23.98
CA GLY A 527 -2.22 0.17 -25.29
C GLY A 527 -1.22 -0.99 -25.39
N TRP A 528 -0.04 -0.87 -24.76
CA TRP A 528 1.07 -1.83 -24.94
C TRP A 528 1.36 -2.70 -23.73
N LEU A 529 1.13 -2.19 -22.51
CA LEU A 529 1.62 -2.84 -21.29
C LEU A 529 0.53 -3.27 -20.32
N CYS A 530 -0.67 -2.70 -20.38
CA CYS A 530 -1.79 -3.12 -19.54
C CYS A 530 -2.22 -4.55 -19.89
N PRO A 531 -2.10 -5.53 -18.96
CA PRO A 531 -2.47 -6.92 -19.20
C PRO A 531 -3.90 -7.10 -19.68
N PHE A 532 -4.87 -6.45 -19.01
CA PHE A 532 -6.28 -6.53 -19.41
C PHE A 532 -6.53 -5.91 -20.78
N GLY A 533 -5.98 -4.73 -21.05
CA GLY A 533 -6.12 -4.09 -22.36
C GLY A 533 -5.52 -4.95 -23.48
N SER A 534 -4.34 -5.51 -23.23
CA SER A 534 -3.65 -6.43 -24.14
C SER A 534 -4.49 -7.67 -24.43
N LEU A 535 -5.09 -8.26 -23.38
CA LEU A 535 -6.00 -9.39 -23.50
C LEU A 535 -7.24 -9.05 -24.34
N SER A 536 -7.93 -7.95 -24.04
CA SER A 536 -9.13 -7.53 -24.77
C SER A 536 -8.86 -7.32 -26.27
N GLU A 537 -7.72 -6.74 -26.62
CA GLU A 537 -7.33 -6.51 -28.01
C GLU A 537 -6.88 -7.78 -28.71
N LEU A 538 -6.16 -8.64 -28.01
CA LEU A 538 -5.76 -9.94 -28.54
C LEU A 538 -7.01 -10.76 -28.87
N LEU A 539 -8.03 -10.76 -28.02
CA LEU A 539 -9.33 -11.38 -28.29
C LEU A 539 -10.01 -10.80 -29.53
N TYR A 540 -10.01 -9.48 -29.68
CA TYR A 540 -10.53 -8.83 -30.89
C TYR A 540 -9.81 -9.29 -32.16
N LYS A 541 -8.47 -9.36 -32.13
CA LYS A 541 -7.65 -9.81 -33.28
C LYS A 541 -7.76 -11.30 -33.56
N VAL A 542 -7.91 -12.14 -32.53
CA VAL A 542 -8.21 -13.56 -32.70
C VAL A 542 -9.58 -13.73 -33.33
N GLY A 543 -10.59 -12.98 -32.87
CA GLY A 543 -11.93 -12.89 -33.48
C GLY A 543 -11.89 -12.57 -34.97
N GLU A 544 -11.02 -11.64 -35.37
CA GLU A 544 -10.81 -11.27 -36.78
C GLU A 544 -10.27 -12.45 -37.61
N ARG A 545 -9.35 -13.24 -37.04
CA ARG A 545 -8.71 -14.39 -37.71
C ARG A 545 -9.62 -15.61 -37.82
N ILE A 546 -10.50 -15.84 -36.85
CA ILE A 546 -11.46 -16.96 -36.85
C ILE A 546 -12.73 -16.69 -37.68
N GLY A 547 -12.76 -15.59 -38.45
CA GLY A 547 -13.85 -15.29 -39.38
C GLY A 547 -15.02 -14.48 -38.79
N LEU A 548 -14.94 -14.01 -37.54
CA LEU A 548 -15.99 -13.18 -36.92
C LEU A 548 -15.94 -11.71 -37.38
N LYS A 549 -15.04 -11.36 -38.30
CA LYS A 549 -14.85 -10.01 -38.85
C LYS A 549 -16.15 -9.35 -39.33
N ARG A 550 -17.11 -10.12 -39.86
CA ARG A 550 -18.42 -9.61 -40.31
C ARG A 550 -19.30 -9.05 -39.19
N PHE A 551 -19.12 -9.53 -37.96
CA PHE A 551 -19.87 -9.11 -36.78
C PHE A 551 -19.13 -8.02 -35.99
N GLN A 552 -17.85 -7.80 -36.28
CA GLN A 552 -17.06 -6.75 -35.66
C GLN A 552 -17.46 -5.40 -36.22
N ARG A 553 -18.02 -4.52 -35.38
CA ARG A 553 -18.47 -3.18 -35.77
C ARG A 553 -17.95 -2.13 -34.81
N GLN A 554 -17.60 -0.98 -35.36
CA GLN A 554 -17.34 0.22 -34.56
C GLN A 554 -18.67 0.87 -34.17
N LEU A 555 -18.75 1.42 -32.96
CA LEU A 555 -19.95 2.16 -32.55
C LEU A 555 -20.10 3.44 -33.40
N PRO A 556 -21.33 3.89 -33.69
CA PRO A 556 -21.54 5.19 -34.31
C PRO A 556 -20.86 6.30 -33.50
N LYS A 557 -20.18 7.24 -34.19
CA LYS A 557 -19.34 8.25 -33.53
C LYS A 557 -20.09 9.08 -32.49
N ALA A 558 -21.34 9.46 -32.77
CA ALA A 558 -22.19 10.19 -31.83
C ALA A 558 -22.47 9.41 -30.53
N LEU A 559 -22.61 8.08 -30.62
CA LEU A 559 -22.80 7.23 -29.45
C LEU A 559 -21.47 7.05 -28.70
N HIS A 560 -20.37 6.82 -29.43
CA HIS A 560 -19.03 6.76 -28.84
C HIS A 560 -18.70 8.03 -28.04
N ASP A 561 -18.96 9.21 -28.60
CA ASP A 561 -18.67 10.50 -27.97
C ASP A 561 -19.47 10.75 -26.68
N LYS A 562 -20.65 10.13 -26.55
CA LYS A 562 -21.45 10.16 -25.31
C LYS A 562 -20.96 9.11 -24.31
N LEU A 563 -20.79 7.86 -24.74
CA LEU A 563 -20.42 6.75 -23.85
C LEU A 563 -19.02 6.91 -23.26
N LYS A 564 -18.08 7.56 -23.96
CA LYS A 564 -16.72 7.78 -23.41
C LYS A 564 -16.71 8.63 -22.14
N TRP A 565 -17.75 9.43 -21.87
CA TRP A 565 -17.88 10.19 -20.63
C TRP A 565 -18.22 9.31 -19.42
N LEU A 566 -18.75 8.11 -19.64
CA LEU A 566 -19.16 7.20 -18.56
C LEU A 566 -17.99 6.82 -17.65
N LYS A 567 -16.81 6.46 -18.21
CA LYS A 567 -15.62 6.17 -17.39
C LYS A 567 -15.17 7.35 -16.52
N TYR A 568 -15.35 8.59 -16.98
CA TYR A 568 -15.02 9.79 -16.21
C TYR A 568 -16.04 10.01 -15.08
N ALA A 569 -17.33 9.75 -15.35
CA ALA A 569 -18.37 9.78 -14.32
C ALA A 569 -18.15 8.70 -13.25
N ILE A 570 -17.78 7.47 -13.65
CA ILE A 570 -17.41 6.38 -12.72
C ILE A 570 -16.20 6.80 -11.88
N PHE A 571 -15.15 7.33 -12.50
CA PHE A 571 -13.96 7.81 -11.78
C PHE A 571 -14.30 8.90 -10.75
N LEU A 572 -15.03 9.94 -11.15
CA LEU A 572 -15.42 11.02 -10.25
C LEU A 572 -16.35 10.52 -9.13
N GLY A 573 -17.24 9.58 -9.42
CA GLY A 573 -18.10 8.94 -8.42
C GLY A 573 -17.30 8.13 -7.40
N LEU A 574 -16.34 7.31 -7.84
CA LEU A 574 -15.45 6.56 -6.96
C LEU A 574 -14.59 7.48 -6.09
N LEU A 575 -14.06 8.55 -6.69
CA LEU A 575 -13.29 9.57 -5.95
C LEU A 575 -14.16 10.24 -4.89
N ALA A 576 -15.38 10.66 -5.24
CA ALA A 576 -16.33 11.24 -4.29
C ALA A 576 -16.65 10.28 -3.13
N VAL A 577 -16.96 9.02 -3.43
CA VAL A 577 -17.26 8.00 -2.40
C VAL A 577 -16.04 7.74 -1.51
N SER A 578 -14.82 7.77 -2.06
CA SER A 578 -13.60 7.54 -1.28
C SER A 578 -13.38 8.58 -0.16
N PHE A 579 -13.91 9.80 -0.32
CA PHE A 579 -13.88 10.81 0.73
C PHE A 579 -14.86 10.54 1.88
N PHE A 580 -15.96 9.82 1.61
CA PHE A 580 -16.95 9.46 2.63
C PHE A 580 -16.65 8.11 3.28
N SER A 581 -16.22 7.11 2.50
CA SER A 581 -15.95 5.76 2.97
C SER A 581 -14.99 5.05 2.00
N MET A 582 -13.74 4.88 2.44
CA MET A 582 -12.75 4.11 1.69
C MET A 582 -13.20 2.65 1.42
N PRO A 583 -13.78 1.90 2.39
CA PRO A 583 -14.25 0.54 2.14
C PRO A 583 -15.35 0.46 1.07
N LEU A 584 -16.27 1.43 1.05
CA LEU A 584 -17.32 1.47 0.03
C LEU A 584 -16.73 1.77 -1.35
N ALA A 585 -15.75 2.68 -1.43
CA ALA A 585 -15.07 3.00 -2.68
C ALA A 585 -14.32 1.80 -3.25
N GLU A 586 -13.67 0.99 -2.40
CA GLU A 586 -12.99 -0.24 -2.82
C GLU A 586 -13.97 -1.30 -3.33
N LYS A 587 -15.13 -1.46 -2.69
CA LYS A 587 -16.19 -2.35 -3.17
C LYS A 587 -16.75 -1.91 -4.52
N LEU A 588 -16.97 -0.61 -4.71
CA LEU A 588 -17.43 -0.07 -5.99
C LEU A 588 -16.34 -0.10 -7.08
N ALA A 589 -15.06 -0.09 -6.69
CA ALA A 589 -13.93 -0.25 -7.61
C ALA A 589 -13.87 -1.63 -8.27
N GLU A 590 -14.68 -2.62 -7.83
CA GLU A 590 -14.89 -3.90 -8.53
C GLU A 590 -15.48 -3.75 -9.94
N VAL A 591 -15.89 -2.55 -10.33
CA VAL A 591 -16.14 -2.22 -11.75
C VAL A 591 -14.92 -2.53 -12.64
N GLU A 592 -13.71 -2.59 -12.06
CA GLU A 592 -12.51 -3.05 -12.75
C GLU A 592 -12.43 -4.59 -12.77
N PRO A 593 -12.57 -5.25 -13.94
CA PRO A 593 -12.56 -6.70 -14.06
C PRO A 593 -11.15 -7.31 -13.89
N PHE A 594 -10.14 -6.48 -13.58
CA PHE A 594 -8.75 -6.90 -13.51
C PHE A 594 -8.54 -7.98 -12.45
N LYS A 595 -9.16 -7.77 -11.28
CA LYS A 595 -9.07 -8.69 -10.16
C LYS A 595 -9.63 -10.05 -10.54
N THR A 596 -10.88 -10.09 -11.01
CA THR A 596 -11.55 -11.32 -11.46
C THR A 596 -10.77 -12.04 -12.56
N THR A 597 -10.12 -11.30 -13.46
CA THR A 597 -9.43 -11.89 -14.61
C THR A 597 -8.06 -12.47 -14.27
N PHE A 598 -7.22 -11.73 -13.52
CA PHE A 598 -5.82 -12.11 -13.31
C PHE A 598 -5.49 -12.54 -11.88
N LEU A 599 -6.16 -11.99 -10.86
CA LEU A 599 -5.81 -12.24 -9.45
C LEU A 599 -6.57 -13.46 -8.89
N VAL A 600 -7.86 -13.59 -9.22
CA VAL A 600 -8.73 -14.68 -8.70
C VAL A 600 -8.84 -15.85 -9.66
N GLY A 601 -8.90 -15.51 -10.94
CA GLY A 601 -9.41 -16.38 -11.99
C GLY A 601 -10.95 -16.37 -12.06
N LEU A 602 -11.46 -16.51 -13.28
CA LEU A 602 -12.90 -16.48 -13.58
C LEU A 602 -13.69 -17.58 -12.85
N PHE A 603 -13.07 -18.71 -12.51
CA PHE A 603 -13.76 -19.87 -11.94
C PHE A 603 -13.81 -19.89 -10.40
N ASN A 604 -13.00 -19.07 -9.74
CA ASN A 604 -12.92 -19.05 -8.27
C ASN A 604 -13.73 -17.91 -7.63
N ARG A 605 -14.26 -16.98 -8.45
CA ARG A 605 -15.02 -15.82 -8.00
C ARG A 605 -16.52 -16.11 -7.99
N SER A 606 -17.28 -15.38 -7.16
CA SER A 606 -18.73 -15.46 -7.17
C SER A 606 -19.32 -15.09 -8.54
N TRP A 607 -20.41 -15.78 -8.89
CA TRP A 607 -20.97 -15.77 -10.25
C TRP A 607 -21.24 -14.38 -10.84
N PRO A 608 -21.68 -13.33 -10.11
CA PRO A 608 -21.98 -12.03 -10.72
C PRO A 608 -20.74 -11.35 -11.29
N TYR A 609 -19.61 -11.40 -10.57
CA TYR A 609 -18.36 -10.78 -11.01
C TYR A 609 -17.72 -11.56 -12.15
N THR A 610 -17.81 -12.89 -12.12
CA THR A 610 -17.37 -13.75 -13.22
C THR A 610 -18.18 -13.47 -14.48
N LEU A 611 -19.51 -13.39 -14.38
CA LEU A 611 -20.38 -13.10 -15.51
C LEU A 611 -20.08 -11.71 -16.09
N PHE A 612 -19.86 -10.71 -15.23
CA PHE A 612 -19.47 -9.36 -15.66
C PHE A 612 -18.14 -9.36 -16.42
N ALA A 613 -17.09 -9.97 -15.86
CA ALA A 613 -15.77 -10.04 -16.51
C ALA A 613 -15.82 -10.84 -17.81
N ALA A 614 -16.47 -12.01 -17.81
CA ALA A 614 -16.66 -12.84 -19.00
C ALA A 614 -17.49 -12.11 -20.07
N GLY A 615 -18.53 -11.37 -19.69
CA GLY A 615 -19.32 -10.54 -20.59
C GLY A 615 -18.51 -9.43 -21.25
N LEU A 616 -17.63 -8.75 -20.50
CA LEU A 616 -16.72 -7.75 -21.05
C LEU A 616 -15.68 -8.35 -22.00
N LEU A 617 -15.12 -9.53 -21.66
CA LEU A 617 -14.18 -10.25 -22.53
C LEU A 617 -14.89 -10.77 -23.80
N GLY A 618 -16.11 -11.28 -23.68
CA GLY A 618 -16.94 -11.69 -24.81
C GLY A 618 -17.28 -10.51 -25.72
N LEU A 619 -17.66 -9.35 -25.16
CA LEU A 619 -17.88 -8.14 -25.93
C LEU A 619 -16.60 -7.65 -26.62
N SER A 620 -15.43 -7.89 -26.03
CA SER A 620 -14.13 -7.55 -26.61
C SER A 620 -13.80 -8.33 -27.89
N ILE A 621 -14.49 -9.45 -28.16
CA ILE A 621 -14.37 -10.18 -29.43
C ILE A 621 -15.03 -9.40 -30.58
N PHE A 622 -16.12 -8.67 -30.30
CA PHE A 622 -16.92 -7.95 -31.29
C PHE A 622 -16.59 -6.46 -31.40
N VAL A 623 -16.25 -5.83 -30.28
CA VAL A 623 -15.90 -4.41 -30.19
C VAL A 623 -14.46 -4.31 -29.70
N GLU A 624 -13.65 -3.46 -30.33
CA GLU A 624 -12.27 -3.26 -29.89
C GLU A 624 -12.25 -2.58 -28.50
N ARG A 625 -11.71 -3.26 -27.48
CA ARG A 625 -11.48 -2.75 -26.11
C ARG A 625 -12.65 -1.96 -25.49
N PRO A 626 -13.86 -2.55 -25.35
CA PRO A 626 -15.05 -1.87 -24.85
C PRO A 626 -14.86 -1.32 -23.43
N PHE A 627 -14.26 -2.12 -22.54
CA PHE A 627 -14.00 -1.71 -21.16
C PHE A 627 -13.07 -0.50 -21.08
N CYS A 628 -11.93 -0.53 -21.77
CA CYS A 628 -10.94 0.56 -21.75
C CYS A 628 -11.49 1.87 -22.32
N LYS A 629 -12.45 1.81 -23.26
CA LYS A 629 -13.07 2.99 -23.88
C LYS A 629 -14.14 3.62 -22.99
N TYR A 630 -14.96 2.80 -22.34
CA TYR A 630 -16.23 3.27 -21.79
C TYR A 630 -16.38 3.11 -20.27
N LEU A 631 -15.72 2.12 -19.64
CA LEU A 631 -15.93 1.81 -18.22
C LEU A 631 -14.69 2.02 -17.34
N CYS A 632 -13.48 1.92 -17.89
CA CYS A 632 -12.23 1.88 -17.10
C CYS A 632 -11.93 3.19 -16.35
N PRO A 633 -12.10 3.24 -15.01
CA PRO A 633 -11.86 4.45 -14.23
C PRO A 633 -10.36 4.78 -14.10
N LEU A 634 -9.49 3.77 -14.02
CA LEU A 634 -8.04 3.98 -14.13
C LEU A 634 -7.64 4.64 -15.46
N GLY A 635 -8.28 4.24 -16.57
CA GLY A 635 -8.05 4.86 -17.86
C GLY A 635 -8.47 6.34 -17.90
N ALA A 636 -9.52 6.69 -17.16
CA ALA A 636 -9.98 8.07 -17.00
C ALA A 636 -9.04 8.90 -16.13
N SER A 637 -8.52 8.35 -15.03
CA SER A 637 -7.56 9.06 -14.16
C SER A 637 -6.26 9.36 -14.90
N LEU A 638 -5.74 8.42 -15.68
CA LEU A 638 -4.52 8.61 -16.50
C LEU A 638 -4.76 9.52 -17.73
N ALA A 639 -6.01 9.69 -18.17
CA ALA A 639 -6.33 10.54 -19.32
C ALA A 639 -6.18 12.04 -19.00
N MET A 640 -6.43 12.46 -17.77
CA MET A 640 -6.30 13.87 -17.36
C MET A 640 -4.86 14.41 -17.53
N PRO A 641 -3.82 13.80 -16.92
CA PRO A 641 -2.43 14.27 -17.06
C PRO A 641 -1.86 14.07 -18.47
N THR A 642 -2.43 13.16 -19.27
CA THR A 642 -2.02 12.94 -20.68
C THR A 642 -2.13 14.22 -21.53
N THR A 643 -2.94 15.20 -21.13
CA THR A 643 -3.04 16.49 -21.83
C THR A 643 -1.71 17.25 -21.84
N PHE A 644 -0.86 17.08 -20.82
CA PHE A 644 0.43 17.75 -20.66
C PHE A 644 1.61 17.02 -21.33
N ARG A 645 1.34 16.11 -22.28
CA ARG A 645 2.39 15.29 -22.88
C ARG A 645 3.39 16.10 -23.73
N TRP A 646 4.67 15.74 -23.69
CA TRP A 646 5.69 16.37 -24.54
C TRP A 646 5.68 15.88 -25.99
N PHE A 647 5.53 14.57 -26.24
CA PHE A 647 5.72 14.00 -27.57
C PHE A 647 4.43 13.38 -28.15
N GLY A 648 3.87 14.03 -29.17
CA GLY A 648 2.66 13.58 -29.86
C GLY A 648 2.89 12.76 -31.12
N LEU A 649 1.78 12.21 -31.65
CA LEU A 649 1.74 11.65 -33.00
C LEU A 649 1.61 12.76 -34.03
N LYS A 650 2.34 12.65 -35.16
CA LYS A 650 2.38 13.63 -36.23
C LYS A 650 1.14 13.53 -37.14
N ARG A 651 0.71 14.66 -37.71
CA ARG A 651 -0.38 14.75 -38.70
C ARG A 651 0.03 15.67 -39.84
N LYS A 652 -0.50 15.42 -41.05
CA LYS A 652 -0.33 16.28 -42.22
C LYS A 652 -1.39 17.37 -42.23
N GLN A 653 -1.23 18.40 -43.06
CA GLN A 653 -2.25 19.43 -43.17
C GLN A 653 -3.51 18.93 -43.89
N GLU A 654 -3.37 18.03 -44.87
CA GLU A 654 -4.48 17.45 -45.65
C GLU A 654 -5.27 16.41 -44.84
N CYS A 655 -4.80 16.08 -43.64
CA CYS A 655 -5.48 15.13 -42.75
C CYS A 655 -6.85 15.61 -42.29
N THR A 656 -7.08 16.93 -42.28
CA THR A 656 -8.35 17.57 -41.90
C THR A 656 -9.48 17.23 -42.87
N SER A 657 -9.18 17.12 -44.16
CA SER A 657 -10.17 16.79 -45.21
C SER A 657 -10.22 15.30 -45.55
N CYS A 658 -9.08 14.60 -45.47
CA CYS A 658 -8.96 13.21 -45.93
C CYS A 658 -9.72 12.19 -45.07
N ASN A 659 -9.73 12.33 -43.74
CA ASN A 659 -10.40 11.44 -42.78
C ASN A 659 -10.12 9.92 -42.86
N ALA A 660 -9.23 9.45 -43.75
CA ALA A 660 -8.94 8.02 -43.92
C ALA A 660 -8.41 7.34 -42.64
N CYS A 661 -7.54 8.03 -41.89
CA CYS A 661 -7.07 7.55 -40.59
C CYS A 661 -8.18 7.47 -39.54
N ALA A 662 -9.21 8.32 -39.62
CA ALA A 662 -10.31 8.34 -38.66
C ALA A 662 -11.21 7.10 -38.82
N HIS A 663 -11.48 6.67 -40.06
CA HIS A 663 -12.23 5.44 -40.34
C HIS A 663 -11.49 4.18 -39.88
N GLY A 664 -10.16 4.16 -40.03
CA GLY A 664 -9.31 3.06 -39.58
C GLY A 664 -8.96 3.10 -38.08
N CYS A 665 -9.39 4.12 -37.34
CA CYS A 665 -9.05 4.28 -35.93
C CYS A 665 -9.95 3.40 -35.06
N GLY A 666 -9.42 2.24 -34.68
CA GLY A 666 -10.05 1.31 -33.75
C GLY A 666 -10.51 1.94 -32.44
N SER A 667 -9.71 2.85 -31.88
CA SER A 667 -10.05 3.58 -30.66
C SER A 667 -11.04 4.74 -30.86
N GLN A 668 -11.36 5.10 -32.11
CA GLN A 668 -12.18 6.25 -32.50
C GLN A 668 -11.70 7.60 -31.91
N ALA A 669 -10.39 7.72 -31.66
CA ALA A 669 -9.77 8.89 -31.03
C ALA A 669 -9.48 10.04 -32.02
N ILE A 670 -9.71 9.86 -33.32
CA ILE A 670 -9.52 10.91 -34.31
C ILE A 670 -10.87 11.57 -34.57
N ASP A 671 -10.98 12.89 -34.42
CA ASP A 671 -12.20 13.66 -34.63
C ASP A 671 -12.55 13.83 -36.13
N LYS A 672 -13.56 14.66 -36.45
CA LYS A 672 -13.97 14.92 -37.85
C LYS A 672 -13.00 15.85 -38.58
N ASP A 673 -12.22 16.62 -37.81
CA ASP A 673 -11.23 17.59 -38.28
C ASP A 673 -9.84 16.94 -38.38
N GLY A 674 -9.74 15.61 -38.25
CA GLY A 674 -8.51 14.86 -38.36
C GLY A 674 -7.52 15.03 -37.19
N ARG A 675 -7.92 15.68 -36.08
CA ARG A 675 -7.12 15.84 -34.85
C ARG A 675 -7.26 14.61 -33.96
N ILE A 676 -6.21 14.29 -33.23
CA ILE A 676 -6.15 13.13 -32.33
C ILE A 676 -6.46 13.59 -30.90
N ASP A 677 -7.57 13.13 -30.33
CA ASP A 677 -7.85 13.26 -28.89
C ASP A 677 -6.90 12.35 -28.10
N GLN A 678 -5.91 12.97 -27.47
CA GLN A 678 -4.86 12.27 -26.73
C GLN A 678 -5.40 11.55 -25.50
N ARG A 679 -6.50 12.05 -24.93
CA ARG A 679 -7.17 11.44 -23.78
C ARG A 679 -7.82 10.11 -24.16
N GLU A 680 -8.10 9.88 -25.44
CA GLU A 680 -8.73 8.67 -25.96
C GLU A 680 -7.77 7.77 -26.74
N CYS A 681 -6.67 8.33 -27.26
CA CYS A 681 -5.68 7.60 -28.05
C CYS A 681 -4.95 6.50 -27.24
N LEU A 682 -4.93 5.27 -27.78
CA LEU A 682 -4.21 4.12 -27.20
C LEU A 682 -2.84 3.87 -27.85
N LEU A 683 -2.35 4.82 -28.66
CA LEU A 683 -1.04 4.76 -29.32
C LEU A 683 -0.78 3.44 -30.06
N CYS A 684 -1.80 2.93 -30.77
CA CYS A 684 -1.72 1.66 -31.52
C CYS A 684 -0.78 1.72 -32.74
N LEU A 685 -0.43 2.94 -33.19
CA LEU A 685 0.39 3.29 -34.36
C LEU A 685 -0.20 2.94 -35.74
N ASP A 686 -1.40 2.40 -35.84
CA ASP A 686 -2.03 2.06 -37.13
C ASP A 686 -2.19 3.27 -38.06
N CYS A 687 -2.57 4.43 -37.51
CA CYS A 687 -2.68 5.67 -38.27
C CYS A 687 -1.31 6.19 -38.74
N MET A 688 -0.24 5.91 -38.00
CA MET A 688 1.12 6.30 -38.38
C MET A 688 1.66 5.37 -39.48
N VAL A 689 1.31 4.08 -39.47
CA VAL A 689 1.63 3.16 -40.58
C VAL A 689 0.94 3.63 -41.86
N LEU A 690 -0.34 4.01 -41.76
CA LEU A 690 -1.04 4.59 -42.90
C LEU A 690 -0.44 5.93 -43.34
N TYR A 691 0.04 6.77 -42.42
CA TYR A 691 0.63 8.07 -42.71
C TYR A 691 1.88 8.00 -43.60
N HIS A 692 2.69 6.94 -43.48
CA HIS A 692 3.91 6.72 -44.28
C HIS A 692 3.72 5.75 -45.45
N ASP A 693 2.52 5.25 -45.72
CA ASP A 693 2.27 4.31 -46.81
C ASP A 693 1.87 5.06 -48.09
N ASP A 694 2.72 5.02 -49.12
CA ASP A 694 2.49 5.68 -50.40
C ASP A 694 1.34 5.06 -51.22
N HIS A 695 0.99 3.79 -50.98
CA HIS A 695 -0.11 3.08 -51.61
C HIS A 695 -1.45 3.23 -50.88
N ALA A 696 -1.46 3.70 -49.63
CA ALA A 696 -2.67 3.77 -48.83
C ALA A 696 -3.04 5.19 -48.36
N CYS A 697 -2.08 6.08 -48.15
CA CYS A 697 -2.33 7.47 -47.74
C CYS A 697 -2.83 8.31 -48.94
N PRO A 698 -4.08 8.83 -48.94
CA PRO A 698 -4.62 9.51 -50.13
C PRO A 698 -3.77 10.66 -50.68
N PRO A 699 -3.18 11.55 -49.87
CA PRO A 699 -2.25 12.58 -50.37
C PRO A 699 -1.00 11.99 -51.06
N LEU A 700 -0.43 10.92 -50.51
CA LEU A 700 0.76 10.27 -51.11
C LEU A 700 0.40 9.47 -52.37
N VAL A 701 -0.78 8.85 -52.40
CA VAL A 701 -1.28 8.15 -53.59
C VAL A 701 -1.48 9.13 -54.75
N GLN A 702 -2.05 10.31 -54.47
CA GLN A 702 -2.23 11.37 -55.46
C GLN A 702 -0.88 11.88 -55.98
N GLU A 703 0.05 12.18 -55.07
CA GLU A 703 1.41 12.62 -55.40
C GLU A 703 2.17 11.57 -56.24
N ARG A 704 2.16 10.31 -55.81
CA ARG A 704 2.81 9.22 -56.54
C ARG A 704 2.24 9.09 -57.95
N LYS A 705 0.90 9.02 -58.10
CA LYS A 705 0.26 8.93 -59.41
C LYS A 705 0.65 10.10 -60.33
N ARG A 706 0.76 11.31 -59.78
CA ARG A 706 1.22 12.49 -60.53
C ARG A 706 2.67 12.35 -60.98
N ARG A 707 3.58 11.96 -60.09
CA ARG A 707 5.01 11.76 -60.40
C ARG A 707 5.24 10.64 -61.40
N THR A 708 4.56 9.50 -61.23
CA THR A 708 4.61 8.37 -62.17
C THR A 708 4.11 8.78 -63.55
N LYS A 709 3.00 9.53 -63.65
CA LYS A 709 2.50 10.04 -64.93
C LYS A 709 3.47 11.03 -65.59
N ALA A 710 4.18 11.82 -64.79
CA ALA A 710 5.18 12.78 -65.26
C ALA A 710 6.58 12.19 -65.50
N GLY A 711 6.78 10.87 -65.33
CA GLY A 711 8.09 10.22 -65.47
C GLY A 711 9.13 10.64 -64.41
N GLN A 712 8.69 11.25 -63.30
CA GLN A 712 9.58 11.72 -62.23
C GLN A 712 9.95 10.56 -61.28
N PRO A 713 11.19 10.51 -60.76
CA PRO A 713 11.60 9.49 -59.81
C PRO A 713 10.82 9.59 -58.49
N LEU A 714 10.48 8.43 -57.91
CA LEU A 714 9.86 8.35 -56.59
C LEU A 714 10.94 8.39 -55.52
N THR A 715 11.02 9.51 -54.81
CA THR A 715 11.96 9.68 -53.69
C THR A 715 11.47 8.94 -52.44
N PRO A 716 12.35 8.68 -51.45
CA PRO A 716 11.91 8.17 -50.15
C PRO A 716 10.97 9.16 -49.43
N ILE A 717 10.15 8.64 -48.52
CA ILE A 717 9.28 9.46 -47.67
C ILE A 717 10.10 10.01 -46.48
N GLY A 718 10.07 11.33 -46.30
CA GLY A 718 10.75 12.05 -45.23
C GLY A 718 10.12 11.90 -43.85
N GLN A 719 10.72 12.55 -42.84
CA GLN A 719 10.20 12.55 -41.47
C GLN A 719 8.90 13.35 -41.28
N ASP A 720 8.63 14.27 -42.20
CA ASP A 720 7.40 15.04 -42.39
C ASP A 720 6.30 14.22 -43.10
N GLY A 721 6.61 12.97 -43.44
CA GLY A 721 5.72 12.03 -44.10
C GLY A 721 5.44 12.36 -45.57
N TYR A 722 6.13 13.31 -46.19
CA TYR A 722 5.98 13.62 -47.62
C TYR A 722 7.11 13.00 -48.43
N PHE A 723 6.91 12.87 -49.74
CA PHE A 723 8.00 12.52 -50.65
C PHE A 723 9.07 13.62 -50.61
N ILE A 724 10.34 13.26 -50.40
CA ILE A 724 11.45 14.24 -50.40
C ILE A 724 11.40 15.02 -51.74
N PRO A 725 11.42 16.37 -51.73
CA PRO A 725 11.36 17.17 -52.95
C PRO A 725 12.52 16.83 -53.90
N ILE A 726 12.24 16.78 -55.20
CA ILE A 726 13.28 16.69 -56.23
C ILE A 726 13.75 18.12 -56.48
N ILE A 727 14.97 18.45 -56.05
CA ILE A 727 15.56 19.77 -56.31
C ILE A 727 16.29 19.66 -57.67
N PRO A 728 15.81 20.32 -58.73
CA PRO A 728 16.56 20.35 -59.99
C PRO A 728 17.84 21.17 -59.78
N VAL A 729 18.99 20.54 -60.00
CA VAL A 729 20.28 21.23 -60.01
C VAL A 729 20.48 21.79 -61.43
N PRO A 730 20.75 23.09 -61.61
CA PRO A 730 21.04 23.63 -62.94
C PRO A 730 22.27 22.93 -63.53
N ALA A 731 22.17 22.53 -64.80
CA ALA A 731 23.29 21.91 -65.52
C ALA A 731 24.50 22.85 -65.49
N ALA A 732 25.67 22.34 -65.08
CA ALA A 732 26.90 23.10 -65.14
C ALA A 732 27.13 23.55 -66.59
N PRO A 733 27.45 24.83 -66.85
CA PRO A 733 27.71 25.29 -68.21
C PRO A 733 28.85 24.46 -68.79
N LEU A 734 28.61 23.89 -69.98
CA LEU A 734 29.63 23.19 -70.75
C LEU A 734 30.83 24.14 -70.88
N LYS A 735 31.99 23.75 -70.36
CA LYS A 735 33.25 24.41 -70.70
C LYS A 735 33.40 24.32 -72.21
N GLU A 736 33.27 25.44 -72.90
CA GLU A 736 33.73 25.57 -74.27
C GLU A 736 35.21 25.18 -74.29
N THR A 737 35.51 24.02 -74.85
CA THR A 737 36.85 23.65 -75.28
C THR A 737 37.21 24.56 -76.44
N THR A 738 37.90 25.66 -76.14
CA THR A 738 38.64 26.43 -77.13
C THR A 738 39.80 25.56 -77.63
N HIS A 739 39.59 24.92 -78.78
CA HIS A 739 40.67 24.39 -79.60
C HIS A 739 41.02 25.42 -80.67
N GLY A 740 42.28 25.88 -80.64
CA GLY A 740 43.02 26.43 -81.79
C GLY A 740 42.65 27.82 -82.24
#